data_AF-A0A7K1G3D3-F1
#
_entry.id   AF-A0A7K1G3D3-F1
#
_cell.length_a   1.000
_cell.length_b   1.000
_cell.length_c   1.000
_cell.angle_alpha   90.00
_cell.angle_beta   90.00
_cell.angle_gamma   90.00
#
_symmetry.space_group_name_H-M   'P 1'
#
loop_
_entity.id
_entity.type
_entity.pdbx_description
1 polymer ?
#
loop_
_entity_poly.entity_id
_entity_poly.type
_entity_poly.pdbx_seq_one_letter_code
_entity_poly.pdbx_strand_id
1 'polypeptide(L)'
;MCNIMKKETYVQQTNLAEIPYDYPSTWPADGPIDLNIHDLPHDGSLIEWWYQNCHLTSKDGKRLSLFASFFRVAVKEETTGNLNYTHSVIWSLSDIAEKKYYSDSLVDPSTPVEVLKAIKKNEEKNEGSRWIRRALKEVYEKGNMPLPDRLLRQPAKVGLMNLSLEYDENSFKKDQQGNYHLKLENSLNGIVCKLNFIPLIEPIRHGDDGFVSGIRKEEMFYYFIPKCDVSGEIQIGNTVYEVEGSGWYDHEFSKPADETSTFEFKHEMDWNWIALQLGNGYQLSGYDLFDNTRNGEHAGGTIIIIDPDGKRTNVKQFSFLPEQYWTSSRTFISYPISWRLEIPHLNIFLSITADFPEQEFITILSAPAFWEGCVGAAGMFMETEVSGQGYIERNGFSTKTSIESFLKLVGDTTQKSVESLLPLNPSDEQFHRLVDSALGVTFFSQADKEQYVSSVIKPIREMVDRSKKAWRSYVFLACIDGVGGNSQPFIDWLAMPELIHTGSLIVDDVQDRSETRRGNTALHLLYGEPLAINAGNLCYFIGELFTRSPQLAEHIRLKVYELYFEMMRAAHAGQAMDISGLHFMMPDAVKSRDSSALEKRIYTIHRLKTATPACTLAKMGGLIGGGSSEEIDALSNFLEAIGVAYQIVDDVLNLQGYENNLKDKGEDITAGKITMPVAKAMSLLILEQREYVWKTIQTLPTDTAVIGSVIHLLQNCGAIDACKQEAEELVETAWEKLDKVLPDSFYKIRLRAFGWYALKKE
;
A
#
# COMPACT_ATOMS: atom_id res chain seq x y z
N MET A 1 16.34 -16.53 -42.74
CA MET A 1 17.37 -17.34 -43.41
C MET A 1 18.71 -16.71 -43.05
N CYS A 2 19.57 -17.42 -42.30
CA CYS A 2 20.95 -17.07 -41.94
C CYS A 2 21.23 -15.77 -41.14
N ASN A 3 21.81 -15.97 -39.94
CA ASN A 3 23.00 -15.28 -39.39
C ASN A 3 23.07 -13.74 -39.44
N ILE A 4 23.09 -13.10 -38.26
CA ILE A 4 24.15 -12.19 -37.73
C ILE A 4 23.58 -11.22 -36.66
N MET A 5 24.39 -10.99 -35.61
CA MET A 5 24.23 -10.14 -34.40
C MET A 5 23.62 -10.87 -33.19
N LYS A 6 24.40 -11.61 -32.38
CA LYS A 6 25.39 -11.07 -31.41
C LYS A 6 24.90 -9.76 -30.77
N LYS A 7 24.18 -9.87 -29.66
CA LYS A 7 24.21 -8.87 -28.58
C LYS A 7 24.71 -9.57 -27.33
N GLU A 8 25.75 -8.97 -26.80
CA GLU A 8 26.59 -9.43 -25.70
C GLU A 8 25.74 -9.64 -24.45
N THR A 9 25.58 -10.88 -24.04
CA THR A 9 25.40 -11.21 -22.63
C THR A 9 26.70 -10.78 -21.96
N TYR A 10 26.66 -9.75 -21.12
CA TYR A 10 27.74 -9.49 -20.16
C TYR A 10 27.73 -10.64 -19.16
N VAL A 11 28.34 -11.75 -19.57
CA VAL A 11 28.74 -12.83 -18.67
C VAL A 11 29.96 -12.27 -17.96
N GLN A 12 29.79 -11.83 -16.71
CA GLN A 12 30.93 -11.86 -15.80
C GLN A 12 31.27 -13.34 -15.63
N GLN A 13 32.17 -13.83 -16.48
CA GLN A 13 33.05 -14.90 -16.06
C GLN A 13 33.84 -14.30 -14.90
N THR A 14 33.40 -14.57 -13.68
CA THR A 14 34.31 -14.58 -12.55
C THR A 14 35.38 -15.60 -12.93
N ASN A 15 36.48 -15.11 -13.48
CA ASN A 15 37.75 -15.80 -13.40
C ASN A 15 37.94 -16.07 -11.90
N LEU A 16 37.64 -17.31 -11.49
CA LEU A 16 38.28 -17.92 -10.35
C LEU A 16 39.77 -17.92 -10.68
N ALA A 17 40.43 -16.78 -10.47
CA ALA A 17 41.83 -16.81 -10.13
C ALA A 17 41.89 -17.73 -8.91
N GLU A 18 42.61 -18.84 -9.04
CA GLU A 18 42.87 -19.78 -7.97
C GLU A 18 43.15 -18.98 -6.69
N ILE A 19 42.18 -18.97 -5.77
CA ILE A 19 42.41 -18.45 -4.42
C ILE A 19 43.57 -19.30 -3.91
N PRO A 20 44.72 -18.70 -3.53
CA PRO A 20 45.85 -19.47 -3.06
C PRO A 20 45.42 -20.46 -1.98
N TYR A 21 45.94 -21.68 -2.02
CA TYR A 21 45.59 -22.83 -1.18
C TYR A 21 45.73 -22.61 0.35
N ASP A 22 46.10 -21.41 0.79
CA ASP A 22 46.41 -21.00 2.17
C ASP A 22 45.48 -19.90 2.71
N TYR A 23 44.37 -19.57 2.04
CA TYR A 23 43.43 -18.58 2.60
C TYR A 23 42.61 -19.19 3.76
N PRO A 24 42.58 -18.55 4.95
CA PRO A 24 41.73 -19.02 6.04
C PRO A 24 40.26 -18.97 5.64
N SER A 25 39.49 -19.95 6.14
CA SER A 25 38.05 -20.03 5.93
C SER A 25 37.37 -18.72 6.34
N THR A 26 36.54 -18.15 5.46
CA THR A 26 35.72 -16.98 5.81
C THR A 26 34.68 -17.32 6.88
N TRP A 27 34.31 -18.60 7.01
CA TRP A 27 33.38 -19.08 8.04
C TRP A 27 33.98 -19.01 9.45
N PRO A 28 33.31 -18.34 10.41
CA PRO A 28 33.78 -18.26 11.78
C PRO A 28 33.75 -19.63 12.49
N ALA A 29 34.86 -20.00 13.13
CA ALA A 29 34.93 -21.08 14.11
C ALA A 29 34.57 -20.57 15.52
N ASP A 30 34.64 -21.41 16.55
CA ASP A 30 34.53 -20.98 17.95
C ASP A 30 35.62 -19.94 18.28
N GLY A 31 35.25 -18.84 18.96
CA GLY A 31 36.19 -17.80 19.39
C GLY A 31 35.85 -16.39 18.87
N PRO A 32 36.81 -15.44 18.94
CA PRO A 32 36.57 -14.06 18.53
C PRO A 32 36.31 -13.95 17.02
N ILE A 33 35.60 -12.89 16.61
CA ILE A 33 35.42 -12.56 15.20
C ILE A 33 36.67 -11.83 14.70
N ASP A 34 37.34 -12.40 13.69
CA ASP A 34 38.41 -11.70 12.97
C ASP A 34 37.79 -10.93 11.80
N LEU A 35 37.69 -9.60 11.95
CA LEU A 35 37.13 -8.72 10.93
C LEU A 35 37.97 -8.68 9.64
N ASN A 36 39.20 -9.19 9.60
CA ASN A 36 39.95 -9.28 8.34
C ASN A 36 39.52 -10.47 7.48
N ILE A 37 38.78 -11.41 8.07
CA ILE A 37 38.37 -12.67 7.44
C ILE A 37 36.85 -12.75 7.36
N HIS A 38 36.17 -12.64 8.51
CA HIS A 38 34.71 -12.86 8.65
C HIS A 38 33.85 -11.67 8.19
N ASP A 39 34.50 -10.58 7.79
CA ASP A 39 33.84 -9.38 7.27
C ASP A 39 33.73 -9.41 5.74
N LEU A 40 34.49 -10.32 5.11
CA LEU A 40 34.52 -10.54 3.67
C LEU A 40 33.30 -11.36 3.23
N PRO A 41 32.91 -11.28 1.94
CA PRO A 41 31.85 -12.11 1.38
C PRO A 41 32.13 -13.61 1.55
N HIS A 42 31.11 -14.36 1.96
CA HIS A 42 31.23 -15.78 2.25
C HIS A 42 30.89 -16.62 1.01
N ASP A 43 31.82 -17.48 0.62
CA ASP A 43 31.57 -18.48 -0.42
C ASP A 43 30.61 -19.55 0.11
N GLY A 44 29.55 -19.83 -0.68
CA GLY A 44 28.55 -20.83 -0.36
C GLY A 44 27.39 -20.33 0.50
N SER A 45 27.42 -19.06 0.93
CA SER A 45 26.25 -18.44 1.57
C SER A 45 25.13 -18.25 0.53
N LEU A 46 23.90 -18.66 0.87
CA LEU A 46 22.73 -18.49 0.02
C LEU A 46 22.15 -17.07 0.11
N ILE A 47 22.23 -16.46 1.28
CA ILE A 47 21.84 -15.07 1.55
C ILE A 47 22.82 -14.45 2.53
N GLU A 48 23.27 -13.25 2.22
CA GLU A 48 24.27 -12.51 2.98
C GLU A 48 23.96 -11.01 2.92
N TRP A 49 24.13 -10.30 4.03
CA TRP A 49 23.99 -8.85 4.05
C TRP A 49 24.89 -8.15 5.07
N TRP A 50 25.28 -6.94 4.71
CA TRP A 50 25.98 -5.98 5.55
C TRP A 50 25.02 -4.85 5.90
N TYR A 51 24.64 -4.75 7.16
CA TYR A 51 23.70 -3.72 7.61
C TYR A 51 24.36 -2.71 8.55
N GLN A 52 23.94 -1.45 8.43
CA GLN A 52 24.41 -0.33 9.22
C GLN A 52 23.21 0.48 9.66
N ASN A 53 23.22 0.97 10.90
CA ASN A 53 22.37 2.08 11.30
C ASN A 53 23.14 3.13 12.09
N CYS A 54 22.60 4.34 12.16
CA CYS A 54 23.20 5.42 12.94
C CYS A 54 22.20 6.48 13.35
N HIS A 55 22.53 7.18 14.44
CA HIS A 55 21.83 8.35 14.94
C HIS A 55 22.80 9.54 14.95
N LEU A 56 22.40 10.62 14.29
CA LEU A 56 23.28 11.70 13.91
C LEU A 56 22.69 13.04 14.37
N THR A 57 23.58 13.94 14.77
CA THR A 57 23.26 15.33 15.07
C THR A 57 24.16 16.23 14.25
N SER A 58 23.56 17.17 13.51
CA SER A 58 24.32 18.19 12.81
C SER A 58 24.79 19.30 13.76
N LYS A 59 25.76 20.10 13.32
CA LYS A 59 26.27 21.24 14.12
C LYS A 59 25.21 22.26 14.53
N ASP A 60 24.14 22.41 13.75
CA ASP A 60 22.99 23.28 14.04
C ASP A 60 21.87 22.58 14.84
N GLY A 61 22.10 21.33 15.27
CA GLY A 61 21.20 20.58 16.17
C GLY A 61 20.10 19.78 15.48
N LYS A 62 20.14 19.66 14.14
CA LYS A 62 19.20 18.80 13.39
C LYS A 62 19.52 17.34 13.69
N ARG A 63 18.51 16.59 14.11
CA ARG A 63 18.65 15.14 14.34
C ARG A 63 18.25 14.36 13.10
N LEU A 64 19.12 13.46 12.69
CA LEU A 64 18.95 12.57 11.55
C LEU A 64 19.21 11.13 12.00
N SER A 65 18.61 10.18 11.32
CA SER A 65 18.85 8.76 11.56
C SER A 65 18.88 8.02 10.24
N LEU A 66 19.76 7.04 10.07
CA LEU A 66 19.88 6.32 8.81
C LEU A 66 20.10 4.84 9.05
N PHE A 67 19.52 4.00 8.20
CA PHE A 67 19.97 2.62 8.03
C PHE A 67 20.29 2.31 6.57
N ALA A 68 21.15 1.32 6.35
CA ALA A 68 21.44 0.77 5.03
C ALA A 68 21.76 -0.72 5.12
N SER A 69 21.35 -1.48 4.11
CA SER A 69 21.67 -2.90 3.97
C SER A 69 22.07 -3.23 2.53
N PHE A 70 23.25 -3.83 2.38
CA PHE A 70 23.76 -4.35 1.12
C PHE A 70 23.59 -5.86 1.11
N PHE A 71 22.80 -6.38 0.17
CA PHE A 71 22.48 -7.79 0.06
C PHE A 71 23.22 -8.47 -1.09
N ARG A 72 23.62 -9.70 -0.84
CA ARG A 72 24.16 -10.66 -1.81
C ARG A 72 23.37 -11.97 -1.68
N VAL A 73 22.69 -12.37 -2.75
CA VAL A 73 21.80 -13.55 -2.75
C VAL A 73 22.25 -14.53 -3.83
N ALA A 74 22.45 -15.79 -3.47
CA ALA A 74 22.88 -16.80 -4.40
C ALA A 74 21.72 -17.26 -5.30
N VAL A 75 21.99 -17.32 -6.60
CA VAL A 75 21.14 -17.89 -7.64
C VAL A 75 21.87 -19.07 -8.24
N LYS A 76 21.30 -20.27 -8.09
CA LYS A 76 21.89 -21.50 -8.62
C LYS A 76 21.68 -21.57 -10.14
N GLU A 77 22.78 -21.70 -10.88
CA GLU A 77 22.72 -21.91 -12.32
C GLU A 77 22.24 -23.33 -12.62
N GLU A 78 21.16 -23.47 -13.39
CA GLU A 78 20.51 -24.77 -13.66
C GLU A 78 21.41 -25.77 -14.41
N THR A 79 22.35 -25.27 -15.23
CA THR A 79 23.18 -26.10 -16.13
C THR A 79 24.46 -26.60 -15.47
N THR A 80 25.14 -25.75 -14.70
CA THR A 80 26.44 -26.05 -14.07
C THR A 80 26.31 -26.43 -12.60
N GLY A 81 25.22 -26.00 -11.95
CA GLY A 81 25.04 -26.11 -10.50
C GLY A 81 25.85 -25.07 -9.70
N ASN A 82 26.61 -24.19 -10.37
CA ASN A 82 27.38 -23.13 -9.72
C ASN A 82 26.46 -22.06 -9.12
N LEU A 83 26.92 -21.42 -8.06
CA LEU A 83 26.24 -20.27 -7.47
C LEU A 83 26.70 -19.00 -8.17
N ASN A 84 25.76 -18.30 -8.80
CA ASN A 84 25.91 -16.90 -9.17
C ASN A 84 25.27 -16.04 -8.07
N TYR A 85 25.56 -14.74 -8.03
CA TYR A 85 25.00 -13.86 -7.00
C TYR A 85 24.28 -12.67 -7.62
N THR A 86 23.07 -12.42 -7.14
CA THR A 86 22.34 -11.18 -7.38
C THR A 86 22.54 -10.24 -6.21
N HIS A 87 22.43 -8.94 -6.48
CA HIS A 87 22.79 -7.90 -5.52
C HIS A 87 21.67 -6.87 -5.40
N SER A 88 21.43 -6.39 -4.19
CA SER A 88 20.49 -5.31 -3.93
C SER A 88 20.95 -4.46 -2.76
N VAL A 89 20.58 -3.17 -2.76
CA VAL A 89 20.84 -2.29 -1.62
C VAL A 89 19.56 -1.54 -1.28
N ILE A 90 19.22 -1.51 0.01
CA ILE A 90 18.13 -0.70 0.55
C ILE A 90 18.66 0.20 1.64
N TRP A 91 18.13 1.41 1.73
CA TRP A 91 18.51 2.32 2.81
C TRP A 91 17.45 3.39 3.00
N SER A 92 17.42 3.96 4.20
CA SER A 92 16.57 5.11 4.50
C SER A 92 17.30 6.20 5.29
N LEU A 93 16.90 7.44 5.08
CA LEU A 93 17.26 8.59 5.91
C LEU A 93 15.99 9.14 6.54
N SER A 94 15.97 9.20 7.87
CA SER A 94 14.92 9.79 8.70
C SER A 94 15.32 11.18 9.15
N ASP A 95 14.54 12.18 8.75
CA ASP A 95 14.61 13.54 9.26
C ASP A 95 13.59 13.72 10.38
N ILE A 96 14.07 13.69 11.62
CA ILE A 96 13.19 13.59 12.79
C ILE A 96 12.43 14.89 13.04
N ALA A 97 13.05 16.04 12.76
CA ALA A 97 12.42 17.35 12.95
C ALA A 97 11.26 17.55 11.96
N GLU A 98 11.50 17.18 10.69
CA GLU A 98 10.50 17.31 9.62
C GLU A 98 9.54 16.10 9.53
N LYS A 99 9.81 15.04 10.29
CA LYS A 99 9.11 13.75 10.25
C LYS A 99 9.05 13.17 8.83
N LYS A 100 10.17 13.22 8.11
CA LYS A 100 10.30 12.72 6.73
C LYS A 100 11.16 11.48 6.68
N TYR A 101 10.72 10.53 5.85
CA TYR A 101 11.39 9.26 5.64
C TYR A 101 11.75 9.12 4.16
N TYR A 102 13.04 9.26 3.86
CA TYR A 102 13.59 9.14 2.51
C TYR A 102 14.12 7.73 2.32
N SER A 103 13.46 6.91 1.52
CA SER A 103 13.88 5.53 1.21
C SER A 103 14.40 5.40 -0.21
N ASP A 104 15.34 4.49 -0.43
CA ASP A 104 15.76 4.05 -1.77
C ASP A 104 16.03 2.55 -1.79
N SER A 105 15.67 1.89 -2.90
CA SER A 105 15.83 0.46 -3.09
C SER A 105 16.33 0.19 -4.50
N LEU A 106 17.52 -0.41 -4.59
CA LEU A 106 18.12 -0.86 -5.84
C LEU A 106 18.17 -2.38 -5.86
N VAL A 107 17.68 -2.98 -6.95
CA VAL A 107 17.66 -4.43 -7.16
C VAL A 107 18.44 -4.83 -8.40
N ASP A 108 18.83 -6.10 -8.47
CA ASP A 108 19.63 -6.65 -9.55
C ASP A 108 18.92 -6.49 -10.92
N PRO A 109 19.66 -6.20 -12.03
CA PRO A 109 19.07 -6.06 -13.37
C PRO A 109 18.33 -7.31 -13.86
N SER A 110 18.66 -8.49 -13.34
CA SER A 110 17.98 -9.75 -13.66
C SER A 110 16.62 -9.91 -12.98
N THR A 111 16.32 -9.10 -11.95
CA THR A 111 15.11 -9.23 -11.10
C THR A 111 13.82 -9.31 -11.91
N PRO A 112 13.53 -8.44 -12.91
CA PRO A 112 12.28 -8.53 -13.67
C PRO A 112 12.12 -9.87 -14.39
N VAL A 113 13.21 -10.42 -14.94
CA VAL A 113 13.21 -11.70 -15.66
C VAL A 113 12.97 -12.86 -14.70
N GLU A 114 13.64 -12.86 -13.55
CA GLU A 114 13.48 -13.91 -12.55
C GLU A 114 12.07 -13.90 -11.92
N VAL A 115 11.53 -12.72 -11.62
CA VAL A 115 10.15 -12.58 -11.14
C VAL A 115 9.15 -13.06 -12.19
N LEU A 116 9.33 -12.75 -13.47
CA LEU A 116 8.48 -13.27 -14.55
C LEU A 116 8.52 -14.80 -14.68
N LYS A 117 9.69 -15.42 -14.50
CA LYS A 117 9.81 -16.89 -14.47
C LYS A 117 9.05 -17.47 -13.27
N ALA A 118 9.20 -16.88 -12.10
CA ALA A 118 8.51 -17.29 -10.88
C ALA A 118 6.98 -17.14 -11.00
N ILE A 119 6.52 -16.05 -11.62
CA ILE A 119 5.12 -15.85 -11.99
C ILE A 119 4.70 -17.01 -12.89
N LYS A 120 5.29 -17.22 -14.08
CA LYS A 120 4.89 -18.29 -15.02
C LYS A 120 4.79 -19.67 -14.35
N LYS A 121 5.75 -20.04 -13.50
CA LYS A 121 5.76 -21.32 -12.78
C LYS A 121 4.60 -21.47 -11.78
N ASN A 122 4.09 -20.37 -11.23
CA ASN A 122 3.02 -20.32 -10.24
C ASN A 122 1.64 -19.96 -10.85
N GLU A 123 1.44 -19.97 -12.17
CA GLU A 123 0.14 -19.67 -12.81
C GLU A 123 -0.98 -20.63 -12.39
N GLU A 124 -0.67 -21.83 -11.91
CA GLU A 124 -1.64 -22.88 -11.60
C GLU A 124 -2.15 -22.90 -10.14
N LYS A 125 -1.66 -22.04 -9.23
CA LYS A 125 -1.88 -22.24 -7.78
C LYS A 125 -2.64 -21.16 -7.00
N ASN A 126 -2.95 -19.99 -7.58
CA ASN A 126 -3.60 -18.91 -6.82
C ASN A 126 -4.48 -18.01 -7.69
N GLU A 127 -5.80 -18.17 -7.62
CA GLU A 127 -6.77 -17.32 -8.33
C GLU A 127 -6.92 -15.93 -7.71
N GLY A 128 -6.73 -15.80 -6.39
CA GLY A 128 -7.01 -14.55 -5.65
C GLY A 128 -6.20 -13.33 -6.10
N SER A 129 -4.94 -13.48 -6.52
CA SER A 129 -4.10 -12.33 -6.89
C SER A 129 -4.06 -12.01 -8.40
N ARG A 130 -4.99 -12.57 -9.19
CA ARG A 130 -4.95 -12.52 -10.67
C ARG A 130 -4.72 -11.12 -11.24
N TRP A 131 -5.44 -10.11 -10.77
CA TRP A 131 -5.38 -8.76 -11.35
C TRP A 131 -4.10 -8.01 -11.02
N ILE A 132 -3.69 -8.02 -9.74
CA ILE A 132 -2.43 -7.39 -9.32
C ILE A 132 -1.25 -8.06 -10.02
N ARG A 133 -1.26 -9.39 -10.10
CA ARG A 133 -0.24 -10.17 -10.79
C ARG A 133 -0.19 -9.90 -12.30
N ARG A 134 -1.36 -9.75 -12.95
CA ARG A 134 -1.43 -9.36 -14.37
C ARG A 134 -0.84 -7.97 -14.59
N ALA A 135 -1.15 -7.00 -13.72
CA ALA A 135 -0.60 -5.65 -13.81
C ALA A 135 0.92 -5.62 -13.54
N LEU A 136 1.40 -6.39 -12.56
CA LEU A 136 2.84 -6.57 -12.30
C LEU A 136 3.57 -7.15 -13.51
N LYS A 137 2.97 -8.13 -14.19
CA LYS A 137 3.52 -8.71 -15.42
C LYS A 137 3.71 -7.65 -16.52
N GLU A 138 2.76 -6.73 -16.70
CA GLU A 138 2.91 -5.61 -17.66
C GLU A 138 4.14 -4.74 -17.35
N VAL A 139 4.45 -4.51 -16.07
CA VAL A 139 5.65 -3.74 -15.65
C VAL A 139 6.94 -4.52 -15.91
N TYR A 140 7.00 -5.79 -15.51
CA TYR A 140 8.21 -6.59 -15.67
C TYR A 140 8.50 -6.93 -17.14
N GLU A 141 7.48 -7.06 -17.99
CA GLU A 141 7.66 -7.26 -19.44
C GLU A 141 8.29 -6.05 -20.13
N LYS A 142 8.15 -4.84 -19.58
CA LYS A 142 8.89 -3.64 -20.00
C LYS A 142 10.35 -3.65 -19.52
N GLY A 143 10.74 -4.59 -18.66
CA GLY A 143 12.04 -4.63 -18.00
C GLY A 143 12.17 -3.62 -16.86
N ASN A 144 11.05 -3.12 -16.32
CA ASN A 144 11.02 -2.14 -15.24
C ASN A 144 10.75 -2.79 -13.89
N MET A 145 10.94 -2.02 -12.82
CA MET A 145 10.50 -2.32 -11.46
C MET A 145 9.44 -1.31 -11.03
N PRO A 146 8.43 -1.72 -10.22
CA PRO A 146 7.55 -0.77 -9.59
C PRO A 146 8.30 0.08 -8.57
N LEU A 147 8.25 1.40 -8.73
CA LEU A 147 8.75 2.34 -7.74
C LEU A 147 8.13 2.07 -6.36
N PRO A 148 8.92 2.20 -5.28
CA PRO A 148 10.25 2.83 -5.24
C PRO A 148 11.43 1.94 -5.62
N ASP A 149 11.23 0.65 -5.93
CA ASP A 149 12.33 -0.22 -6.37
C ASP A 149 12.83 0.19 -7.77
N ARG A 150 14.15 0.34 -7.91
CA ARG A 150 14.81 0.67 -9.17
C ARG A 150 15.87 -0.38 -9.49
N LEU A 151 16.21 -0.51 -10.76
CA LEU A 151 17.29 -1.42 -11.17
C LEU A 151 18.65 -0.76 -10.95
N LEU A 152 19.62 -1.56 -10.51
CA LEU A 152 21.03 -1.24 -10.69
C LEU A 152 21.30 -1.00 -12.19
N ARG A 153 22.08 0.03 -12.52
CA ARG A 153 22.46 0.33 -13.91
C ARG A 153 23.67 -0.47 -14.35
N GLN A 154 24.52 -0.89 -13.40
CA GLN A 154 25.66 -1.76 -13.63
C GLN A 154 25.64 -2.93 -12.64
N PRO A 155 26.23 -4.09 -12.99
CA PRO A 155 26.45 -5.16 -12.03
C PRO A 155 27.24 -4.64 -10.82
N ALA A 156 26.83 -5.07 -9.61
CA ALA A 156 27.53 -4.73 -8.39
C ALA A 156 28.99 -5.22 -8.45
N LYS A 157 29.89 -4.46 -7.84
CA LYS A 157 31.29 -4.88 -7.64
C LYS A 157 31.49 -5.21 -6.17
N VAL A 158 31.98 -6.41 -5.91
CA VAL A 158 32.17 -6.95 -4.57
C VAL A 158 33.64 -7.36 -4.43
N GLY A 159 34.32 -6.78 -3.44
CA GLY A 159 35.69 -7.12 -3.07
C GLY A 159 35.74 -8.42 -2.29
N LEU A 160 36.56 -9.38 -2.74
CA LEU A 160 36.74 -10.68 -2.07
C LEU A 160 37.94 -10.72 -1.12
N MET A 161 38.86 -9.76 -1.24
CA MET A 161 40.10 -9.68 -0.46
C MET A 161 40.13 -8.48 0.49
N ASN A 162 39.16 -7.59 0.34
CA ASN A 162 38.87 -6.47 1.23
C ASN A 162 37.37 -6.21 1.16
N LEU A 163 36.77 -5.73 2.26
CA LEU A 163 35.36 -5.37 2.23
C LEU A 163 35.20 -4.11 1.39
N SER A 164 34.66 -4.27 0.18
CA SER A 164 34.33 -3.18 -0.73
C SER A 164 33.12 -3.57 -1.57
N LEU A 165 31.97 -3.01 -1.23
CA LEU A 165 30.71 -3.17 -1.94
C LEU A 165 30.44 -1.89 -2.75
N GLU A 166 30.23 -2.00 -4.05
CA GLU A 166 29.88 -0.87 -4.94
C GLU A 166 28.66 -1.21 -5.80
N TYR A 167 27.52 -0.59 -5.47
CA TYR A 167 26.19 -0.87 -6.00
C TYR A 167 25.68 0.44 -6.61
N ASP A 168 26.12 0.71 -7.85
CA ASP A 168 26.00 2.02 -8.52
C ASP A 168 26.61 3.18 -7.69
N GLU A 169 25.83 4.19 -7.29
CA GLU A 169 26.32 5.31 -6.48
C GLU A 169 26.49 5.00 -4.99
N ASN A 170 26.01 3.83 -4.56
CA ASN A 170 26.03 3.37 -3.17
C ASN A 170 27.26 2.48 -2.93
N SER A 171 27.94 2.66 -1.81
CA SER A 171 29.10 1.84 -1.47
C SER A 171 29.32 1.71 0.02
N PHE A 172 29.81 0.54 0.43
CA PHE A 172 30.28 0.28 1.79
C PHE A 172 31.67 -0.34 1.74
N LYS A 173 32.65 0.28 2.41
CA LYS A 173 34.07 -0.10 2.30
C LYS A 173 34.77 -0.09 3.64
N LYS A 174 35.68 -1.03 3.89
CA LYS A 174 36.59 -1.01 5.04
C LYS A 174 37.98 -0.53 4.64
N ASP A 175 38.54 0.43 5.37
CA ASP A 175 39.91 0.91 5.16
C ASP A 175 40.97 0.01 5.84
N GLN A 176 42.25 0.39 5.70
CA GLN A 176 43.36 -0.34 6.31
C GLN A 176 43.48 -0.15 7.83
N GLN A 177 42.80 0.87 8.38
CA GLN A 177 42.74 1.15 9.82
C GLN A 177 41.58 0.40 10.50
N GLY A 178 40.70 -0.25 9.72
CA GLY A 178 39.52 -0.96 10.23
C GLY A 178 38.28 -0.07 10.35
N ASN A 179 38.31 1.15 9.82
CA ASN A 179 37.13 2.03 9.77
C ASN A 179 36.29 1.70 8.54
N TYR A 180 34.99 1.96 8.63
CA TYR A 180 34.05 1.75 7.54
C TYR A 180 33.60 3.06 6.92
N HIS A 181 33.45 3.08 5.61
CA HIS A 181 33.03 4.22 4.81
C HIS A 181 31.75 3.88 4.07
N LEU A 182 30.66 4.56 4.42
CA LEU A 182 29.35 4.42 3.81
C LEU A 182 29.09 5.62 2.89
N LYS A 183 28.79 5.35 1.63
CA LYS A 183 28.28 6.34 0.67
C LYS A 183 26.91 5.86 0.18
N LEU A 184 25.91 6.72 0.26
CA LEU A 184 24.57 6.47 -0.25
C LEU A 184 24.09 7.67 -1.05
N GLU A 185 23.39 7.44 -2.15
CA GLU A 185 22.97 8.51 -3.04
C GLU A 185 21.68 8.16 -3.76
N ASN A 186 20.67 9.02 -3.60
CA ASN A 186 19.42 8.98 -4.35
C ASN A 186 19.23 10.32 -5.05
N SER A 187 19.59 10.37 -6.33
CA SER A 187 19.49 11.57 -7.16
C SER A 187 18.05 12.01 -7.44
N LEU A 188 17.05 11.12 -7.33
CA LEU A 188 15.64 11.48 -7.51
C LEU A 188 15.13 12.39 -6.38
N ASN A 189 15.63 12.16 -5.17
CA ASN A 189 15.24 12.92 -3.97
C ASN A 189 16.31 13.93 -3.53
N GLY A 190 17.44 14.02 -4.25
CA GLY A 190 18.55 14.91 -3.93
C GLY A 190 19.21 14.59 -2.58
N ILE A 191 19.30 13.30 -2.23
CA ILE A 191 19.89 12.85 -0.97
C ILE A 191 21.27 12.25 -1.23
N VAL A 192 22.27 12.69 -0.48
CA VAL A 192 23.62 12.10 -0.48
C VAL A 192 24.10 11.95 0.96
N CYS A 193 24.54 10.76 1.35
CA CYS A 193 25.10 10.49 2.67
C CYS A 193 26.53 9.99 2.50
N LYS A 194 27.49 10.59 3.21
CA LYS A 194 28.89 10.11 3.28
C LYS A 194 29.30 10.06 4.74
N LEU A 195 29.38 8.85 5.29
CA LEU A 195 29.57 8.62 6.72
C LEU A 195 30.77 7.71 6.94
N ASN A 196 31.55 8.00 7.98
CA ASN A 196 32.64 7.18 8.47
C ASN A 196 32.23 6.57 9.80
N PHE A 197 32.40 5.27 9.95
CA PHE A 197 32.13 4.53 11.18
C PHE A 197 33.46 4.04 11.75
N ILE A 198 33.75 4.43 12.98
CA ILE A 198 34.92 4.00 13.74
C ILE A 198 34.43 3.05 14.83
N PRO A 199 34.70 1.74 14.74
CA PRO A 199 34.32 0.78 15.78
C PRO A 199 34.87 1.17 17.15
N LEU A 200 34.02 1.17 18.17
CA LEU A 200 34.41 1.47 19.56
C LEU A 200 34.35 0.24 20.47
N ILE A 201 33.62 -0.80 20.05
CA ILE A 201 33.46 -2.06 20.77
C ILE A 201 33.82 -3.19 19.81
N GLU A 202 34.47 -4.22 20.33
CA GLU A 202 34.79 -5.43 19.56
C GLU A 202 33.50 -6.13 19.07
N PRO A 203 33.55 -6.90 17.96
CA PRO A 203 32.36 -7.57 17.44
C PRO A 203 31.76 -8.58 18.43
N ILE A 204 30.44 -8.56 18.54
CA ILE A 204 29.64 -9.40 19.42
C ILE A 204 28.83 -10.39 18.59
N ARG A 205 28.88 -11.67 18.97
CA ARG A 205 28.09 -12.74 18.37
C ARG A 205 26.62 -12.66 18.82
N HIS A 206 25.68 -12.70 17.88
CA HIS A 206 24.25 -12.70 18.17
C HIS A 206 23.73 -14.09 18.54
N GLY A 207 22.46 -14.22 18.95
CA GLY A 207 21.78 -15.51 19.09
C GLY A 207 22.44 -16.47 20.08
N ASP A 208 22.63 -17.71 19.65
CA ASP A 208 23.39 -18.73 20.36
C ASP A 208 24.84 -18.76 19.84
N ASP A 209 25.62 -17.80 20.30
CA ASP A 209 27.05 -17.63 19.96
C ASP A 209 27.35 -17.51 18.45
N GLY A 210 26.52 -16.74 17.78
CA GLY A 210 26.60 -16.41 16.37
C GLY A 210 25.46 -17.05 15.59
N PHE A 211 24.87 -18.13 16.11
CA PHE A 211 23.82 -18.86 15.40
C PHE A 211 22.43 -18.36 15.73
N VAL A 212 21.67 -18.03 14.69
CA VAL A 212 20.25 -17.69 14.76
C VAL A 212 19.48 -18.61 13.82
N SER A 213 18.44 -19.28 14.33
CA SER A 213 17.58 -20.10 13.48
C SER A 213 16.76 -19.20 12.56
N GLY A 214 16.96 -19.32 11.25
CA GLY A 214 16.17 -18.59 10.27
C GLY A 214 14.74 -19.13 10.15
N ILE A 215 13.88 -18.34 9.52
CA ILE A 215 12.48 -18.72 9.25
C ILE A 215 12.31 -19.70 8.08
N ARG A 216 13.36 -19.93 7.25
CA ARG A 216 13.29 -20.70 6.00
C ARG A 216 14.27 -21.89 5.95
N LYS A 217 14.29 -22.74 6.99
CA LYS A 217 15.19 -23.93 7.14
C LYS A 217 16.70 -23.65 7.17
N GLU A 218 17.11 -22.41 6.91
CA GLU A 218 18.49 -21.95 6.89
C GLU A 218 18.93 -21.51 8.30
N GLU A 219 20.12 -21.92 8.71
CA GLU A 219 20.79 -21.38 9.90
C GLU A 219 21.58 -20.14 9.47
N MET A 220 21.40 -19.03 10.18
CA MET A 220 22.13 -17.79 9.95
C MET A 220 23.28 -17.67 10.94
N PHE A 221 24.45 -17.23 10.48
CA PHE A 221 25.49 -16.72 11.34
C PHE A 221 25.38 -15.19 11.39
N TYR A 222 25.36 -14.62 12.59
CA TYR A 222 25.13 -13.20 12.86
C TYR A 222 26.09 -12.68 13.94
N TYR A 223 26.86 -11.66 13.59
CA TYR A 223 27.57 -10.80 14.56
C TYR A 223 27.34 -9.32 14.28
N PHE A 224 27.61 -8.48 15.28
CA PHE A 224 27.43 -7.04 15.21
C PHE A 224 28.48 -6.28 16.02
N ILE A 225 28.79 -5.05 15.60
CA ILE A 225 29.51 -4.04 16.35
C ILE A 225 28.46 -3.10 16.96
N PRO A 226 28.19 -3.19 18.28
CA PRO A 226 27.07 -2.50 18.90
C PRO A 226 27.26 -0.99 19.03
N LYS A 227 28.49 -0.49 18.81
CA LYS A 227 28.80 0.93 18.94
C LYS A 227 29.97 1.34 18.05
N CYS A 228 29.69 2.26 17.14
CA CYS A 228 30.67 3.00 16.36
C CYS A 228 30.54 4.50 16.66
N ASP A 229 31.64 5.23 16.62
CA ASP A 229 31.63 6.69 16.44
C ASP A 229 31.35 6.98 14.96
N VAL A 230 30.45 7.90 14.68
CA VAL A 230 30.05 8.22 13.30
C VAL A 230 30.24 9.70 13.01
N SER A 231 30.91 10.01 11.91
CA SER A 231 31.08 11.39 11.44
C SER A 231 31.02 11.48 9.92
N GLY A 232 30.56 12.61 9.39
CA GLY A 232 30.54 12.83 7.94
C GLY A 232 29.63 13.96 7.49
N GLU A 233 29.06 13.81 6.30
CA GLU A 233 28.17 14.78 5.69
C GLU A 233 26.88 14.13 5.15
N ILE A 234 25.76 14.81 5.33
CA ILE A 234 24.47 14.46 4.73
C ILE A 234 23.97 15.66 3.94
N GLN A 235 23.66 15.46 2.67
CA GLN A 235 23.01 16.41 1.80
C GLN A 235 21.52 16.07 1.67
N ILE A 236 20.66 17.07 1.90
CA ILE A 236 19.22 17.00 1.64
C ILE A 236 18.85 18.16 0.71
N GLY A 237 18.51 17.84 -0.54
CA GLY A 237 18.30 18.84 -1.58
C GLY A 237 19.58 19.62 -1.84
N ASN A 238 19.55 20.93 -1.58
CA ASN A 238 20.70 21.83 -1.78
C ASN A 238 21.47 22.13 -0.49
N THR A 239 21.03 21.60 0.66
CA THR A 239 21.66 21.86 1.97
C THR A 239 22.54 20.69 2.37
N VAL A 240 23.76 20.96 2.81
CA VAL A 240 24.70 19.98 3.35
C VAL A 240 24.85 20.19 4.86
N TYR A 241 24.73 19.11 5.61
CA TYR A 241 24.88 19.06 7.06
C TYR A 241 26.14 18.27 7.40
N GLU A 242 27.08 18.89 8.10
CA GLU A 242 28.15 18.16 8.79
C GLU A 242 27.55 17.53 10.05
N VAL A 243 27.76 16.23 10.22
CA VAL A 243 27.08 15.40 11.22
C VAL A 243 28.07 14.56 12.02
N GLU A 244 27.75 14.38 13.30
CA GLU A 244 28.44 13.48 14.23
C GLU A 244 27.40 12.70 15.03
N GLY A 245 27.75 11.51 15.51
CA GLY A 245 26.83 10.69 16.27
C GLY A 245 27.34 9.27 16.53
N SER A 246 26.40 8.35 16.73
CA SER A 246 26.71 6.95 17.04
C SER A 246 26.10 6.02 15.99
N GLY A 247 26.76 4.88 15.80
CA GLY A 247 26.39 3.90 14.79
C GLY A 247 26.41 2.47 15.29
N TRP A 248 25.82 1.61 14.48
CA TRP A 248 25.73 0.18 14.61
C TRP A 248 26.14 -0.45 13.28
N TYR A 249 26.83 -1.57 13.34
CA TYR A 249 27.16 -2.36 12.16
C TYR A 249 26.88 -3.83 12.44
N ASP A 250 26.30 -4.53 11.49
CA ASP A 250 26.21 -5.99 11.53
C ASP A 250 26.38 -6.65 10.18
N HIS A 251 26.68 -7.95 10.28
CA HIS A 251 26.89 -8.83 9.16
C HIS A 251 26.23 -10.16 9.45
N GLU A 252 25.36 -10.59 8.53
CA GLU A 252 24.65 -11.85 8.60
C GLU A 252 24.82 -12.64 7.31
N PHE A 253 25.02 -13.95 7.43
CA PHE A 253 25.18 -14.84 6.29
C PHE A 253 24.68 -16.25 6.61
N SER A 254 23.96 -16.83 5.66
CA SER A 254 23.36 -18.16 5.79
C SER A 254 24.40 -19.26 5.64
N LYS A 255 24.40 -20.21 6.56
CA LYS A 255 25.22 -21.42 6.44
C LYS A 255 24.78 -22.25 5.22
N PRO A 256 25.72 -22.91 4.50
CA PRO A 256 25.36 -23.87 3.45
C PRO A 256 24.47 -24.97 4.04
N ALA A 257 23.37 -25.31 3.36
CA ALA A 257 22.39 -26.26 3.87
C ALA A 257 23.04 -27.61 4.23
N ASP A 258 22.97 -27.98 5.52
CA ASP A 258 23.32 -29.32 5.99
C ASP A 258 22.07 -30.21 5.88
N GLU A 259 22.18 -31.42 5.32
CA GLU A 259 21.05 -32.34 5.08
C GLU A 259 20.33 -32.78 6.38
N THR A 260 20.84 -32.36 7.53
CA THR A 260 20.36 -32.66 8.88
C THR A 260 19.49 -31.56 9.53
N SER A 261 19.31 -30.41 8.87
CA SER A 261 18.39 -29.35 9.34
C SER A 261 16.95 -29.87 9.35
N THR A 262 16.42 -30.10 10.56
CA THR A 262 15.07 -30.66 10.79
C THR A 262 14.06 -29.61 11.25
N PHE A 263 14.48 -28.35 11.44
CA PHE A 263 13.62 -27.30 11.95
C PHE A 263 12.94 -26.54 10.80
N GLU A 264 11.64 -26.76 10.64
CA GLU A 264 10.80 -26.05 9.70
C GLU A 264 9.74 -25.30 10.50
N PHE A 265 9.77 -23.98 10.46
CA PHE A 265 8.60 -23.19 10.85
C PHE A 265 7.50 -23.49 9.83
N LYS A 266 6.46 -24.22 10.27
CA LYS A 266 5.30 -24.55 9.43
C LYS A 266 4.32 -23.39 9.24
N HIS A 267 4.62 -22.22 9.80
CA HIS A 267 3.67 -21.13 10.02
C HIS A 267 4.23 -19.80 9.50
N GLU A 268 3.35 -18.87 9.11
CA GLU A 268 3.71 -17.47 8.84
C GLU A 268 4.22 -16.85 10.15
N MET A 269 5.52 -16.58 10.22
CA MET A 269 6.17 -15.99 11.38
C MET A 269 6.49 -14.52 11.13
N ASP A 270 6.14 -13.69 12.09
CA ASP A 270 6.52 -12.28 12.16
C ASP A 270 7.67 -12.13 13.15
N TRP A 271 8.47 -11.09 12.99
CA TRP A 271 9.55 -10.81 13.91
C TRP A 271 9.71 -9.33 14.20
N ASN A 272 10.26 -9.05 15.38
CA ASN A 272 10.88 -7.76 15.65
C ASN A 272 12.35 -7.98 15.77
N TRP A 273 13.10 -7.03 15.27
CA TRP A 273 14.49 -6.85 15.63
C TRP A 273 14.63 -5.48 16.30
N ILE A 274 15.48 -5.39 17.31
CA ILE A 274 15.76 -4.14 18.00
C ILE A 274 17.26 -4.01 18.28
N ALA A 275 17.80 -2.81 18.03
CA ALA A 275 19.12 -2.39 18.48
C ALA A 275 18.98 -1.08 19.26
N LEU A 276 19.51 -1.02 20.49
CA LEU A 276 19.48 0.17 21.35
C LEU A 276 20.89 0.52 21.87
N GLN A 277 21.16 1.82 21.95
CA GLN A 277 22.32 2.40 22.62
C GLN A 277 21.83 3.33 23.75
N LEU A 278 22.17 2.99 24.99
CA LEU A 278 21.70 3.69 26.19
C LEU A 278 22.72 4.71 26.70
N GLY A 279 22.22 5.78 27.31
CA GLY A 279 23.03 6.90 27.80
C GLY A 279 23.97 6.54 28.97
N ASN A 280 23.76 5.41 29.63
CA ASN A 280 24.67 4.86 30.64
C ASN A 280 25.80 3.99 30.04
N GLY A 281 25.90 3.91 28.72
CA GLY A 281 26.97 3.17 28.02
C GLY A 281 26.65 1.72 27.72
N TYR A 282 25.48 1.20 28.11
CA TYR A 282 25.03 -0.14 27.71
C TYR A 282 24.46 -0.16 26.29
N GLN A 283 24.52 -1.32 25.64
CA GLN A 283 23.81 -1.60 24.39
C GLN A 283 22.93 -2.83 24.54
N LEU A 284 21.92 -2.91 23.69
CA LEU A 284 20.98 -4.02 23.65
C LEU A 284 20.71 -4.37 22.20
N SER A 285 20.81 -5.65 21.84
CA SER A 285 20.27 -6.19 20.59
C SER A 285 19.28 -7.29 20.91
N GLY A 286 18.24 -7.48 20.12
CA GLY A 286 17.44 -8.68 20.26
C GLY A 286 16.38 -8.86 19.19
N TYR A 287 15.79 -10.05 19.20
CA TYR A 287 14.63 -10.36 18.38
C TYR A 287 13.57 -11.10 19.19
N ASP A 288 12.33 -10.96 18.74
CA ASP A 288 11.22 -11.82 19.13
C ASP A 288 10.47 -12.29 17.88
N LEU A 289 9.82 -13.45 17.99
CA LEU A 289 9.11 -14.13 16.93
C LEU A 289 7.65 -14.29 17.33
N PHE A 290 6.74 -14.15 16.37
CA PHE A 290 5.30 -14.31 16.57
C PHE A 290 4.70 -15.25 15.52
N ASP A 291 3.84 -16.17 15.97
CA ASP A 291 3.10 -17.06 15.07
C ASP A 291 1.77 -16.43 14.67
N ASN A 292 1.70 -15.91 13.44
CA ASN A 292 0.48 -15.29 12.90
C ASN A 292 -0.66 -16.28 12.66
N THR A 293 -0.37 -17.58 12.57
CA THR A 293 -1.42 -18.61 12.46
C THR A 293 -2.08 -18.91 13.81
N ARG A 294 -1.53 -18.38 14.90
CA ARG A 294 -2.02 -18.54 16.28
C ARG A 294 -2.30 -17.19 16.96
N ASN A 295 -2.93 -16.26 16.25
CA ASN A 295 -3.24 -14.92 16.78
C ASN A 295 -2.01 -14.13 17.30
N GLY A 296 -0.82 -14.37 16.75
CA GLY A 296 0.40 -13.66 17.16
C GLY A 296 0.97 -14.14 18.50
N GLU A 297 0.79 -15.42 18.86
CA GLU A 297 1.45 -16.01 20.02
C GLU A 297 2.98 -15.91 19.89
N HIS A 298 3.64 -15.51 20.99
CA HIS A 298 5.11 -15.42 21.03
C HIS A 298 5.74 -16.80 20.83
N ALA A 299 6.55 -16.93 19.77
CA ALA A 299 7.15 -18.17 19.30
C ALA A 299 8.63 -18.33 19.71
N GLY A 300 9.21 -17.32 20.38
CA GLY A 300 10.59 -17.34 20.87
C GLY A 300 11.28 -16.00 20.66
N GLY A 301 12.46 -15.84 21.25
CA GLY A 301 13.24 -14.61 21.14
C GLY A 301 14.46 -14.62 22.06
N THR A 302 15.37 -13.70 21.82
CA THR A 302 16.55 -13.50 22.68
C THR A 302 16.91 -12.03 22.73
N ILE A 303 17.33 -11.55 23.90
CA ILE A 303 17.92 -10.23 24.09
C ILE A 303 19.37 -10.41 24.51
N ILE A 304 20.27 -9.66 23.89
CA ILE A 304 21.68 -9.59 24.21
C ILE A 304 21.95 -8.22 24.81
N ILE A 305 22.45 -8.22 26.04
CA ILE A 305 22.90 -7.02 26.74
C ILE A 305 24.42 -6.97 26.64
N ILE A 306 24.94 -5.80 26.27
CA ILE A 306 26.36 -5.50 26.17
C ILE A 306 26.66 -4.40 27.18
N ASP A 307 27.54 -4.69 28.13
CA ASP A 307 27.99 -3.69 29.09
C ASP A 307 29.02 -2.71 28.46
N PRO A 308 29.35 -1.59 29.14
CA PRO A 308 30.29 -0.61 28.59
C PRO A 308 31.70 -1.15 28.30
N ASP A 309 32.07 -2.29 28.89
CA ASP A 309 33.35 -2.97 28.68
C ASP A 309 33.28 -4.00 27.54
N GLY A 310 32.13 -4.13 26.86
CA GLY A 310 31.92 -5.06 25.74
C GLY A 310 31.52 -6.47 26.16
N LYS A 311 31.18 -6.70 27.43
CA LYS A 311 30.79 -8.03 27.90
C LYS A 311 29.35 -8.35 27.52
N ARG A 312 29.19 -9.49 26.84
CA ARG A 312 27.93 -10.05 26.39
C ARG A 312 27.19 -10.81 27.50
N THR A 313 25.90 -10.55 27.65
CA THR A 313 24.95 -11.33 28.47
C THR A 313 23.72 -11.68 27.65
N ASN A 314 23.38 -12.97 27.58
CA ASN A 314 22.20 -13.44 26.85
C ASN A 314 20.99 -13.62 27.79
N VAL A 315 19.84 -13.10 27.39
CA VAL A 315 18.58 -13.11 28.15
C VAL A 315 17.46 -13.71 27.29
N LYS A 316 16.93 -14.84 27.75
CA LYS A 316 15.81 -15.55 27.09
C LYS A 316 14.44 -15.28 27.73
N GLN A 317 14.43 -14.71 28.94
CA GLN A 317 13.20 -14.41 29.69
C GLN A 317 12.95 -12.90 29.70
N PHE A 318 12.15 -12.42 28.77
CA PHE A 318 11.77 -11.02 28.64
C PHE A 318 10.33 -10.89 28.13
N SER A 319 9.77 -9.69 28.22
CA SER A 319 8.51 -9.32 27.58
C SER A 319 8.75 -8.11 26.70
N PHE A 320 8.30 -8.17 25.44
CA PHE A 320 8.38 -7.06 24.49
C PHE A 320 7.01 -6.84 23.85
N LEU A 321 6.26 -5.87 24.37
CA LEU A 321 4.83 -5.73 24.10
C LEU A 321 4.54 -4.47 23.31
N PRO A 322 3.88 -4.54 22.14
CA PRO A 322 3.42 -3.35 21.42
C PRO A 322 2.30 -2.64 22.19
N GLU A 323 2.27 -1.30 22.15
CA GLU A 323 1.27 -0.49 22.87
C GLU A 323 0.43 0.40 21.93
N GLN A 324 1.07 1.12 21.00
CA GLN A 324 0.40 2.00 20.03
C GLN A 324 0.68 1.56 18.60
N TYR A 325 -0.25 1.87 17.69
CA TYR A 325 -0.19 1.48 16.29
C TYR A 325 -0.42 2.68 15.36
N TRP A 326 0.21 2.62 14.20
CA TRP A 326 0.01 3.52 13.08
C TRP A 326 -0.35 2.72 11.83
N THR A 327 -1.29 3.22 11.03
CA THR A 327 -1.73 2.59 9.79
C THR A 327 -1.22 3.39 8.60
N SER A 328 -0.50 2.72 7.70
CA SER A 328 -0.06 3.29 6.42
C SER A 328 -1.24 3.57 5.50
N SER A 329 -1.29 4.74 4.87
CA SER A 329 -2.24 5.05 3.80
C SER A 329 -1.88 4.39 2.47
N ARG A 330 -0.65 3.90 2.32
CA ARG A 330 -0.11 3.32 1.08
C ARG A 330 -0.35 1.82 1.00
N THR A 331 -0.15 1.11 2.10
CA THR A 331 -0.33 -0.36 2.17
C THR A 331 -1.56 -0.76 2.99
N PHE A 332 -2.08 0.13 3.85
CA PHE A 332 -3.11 -0.16 4.85
C PHE A 332 -2.71 -1.20 5.90
N ILE A 333 -1.41 -1.49 6.01
CA ILE A 333 -0.84 -2.29 7.10
C ILE A 333 -0.75 -1.41 8.35
N SER A 334 -1.07 -2.01 9.50
CA SER A 334 -0.96 -1.36 10.81
C SER A 334 0.28 -1.87 11.54
N TYR A 335 1.24 -0.97 11.78
CA TYR A 335 2.49 -1.27 12.46
C TYR A 335 2.45 -0.72 13.89
N PRO A 336 3.00 -1.45 14.87
CA PRO A 336 3.23 -0.87 16.18
C PRO A 336 4.34 0.19 16.09
N ILE A 337 4.16 1.25 16.86
CA ILE A 337 5.08 2.40 16.91
C ILE A 337 5.52 2.73 18.33
N SER A 338 5.03 1.98 19.32
CA SER A 338 5.57 2.00 20.68
C SER A 338 5.52 0.60 21.28
N TRP A 339 6.47 0.34 22.17
CA TRP A 339 6.67 -0.94 22.82
C TRP A 339 7.10 -0.74 24.27
N ARG A 340 6.81 -1.76 25.08
CA ARG A 340 7.31 -1.89 26.44
C ARG A 340 8.19 -3.12 26.55
N LEU A 341 9.47 -2.92 26.89
CA LEU A 341 10.43 -3.98 27.14
C LEU A 341 10.62 -4.18 28.65
N GLU A 342 10.38 -5.39 29.13
CA GLU A 342 10.50 -5.75 30.54
C GLU A 342 11.40 -6.98 30.73
N ILE A 343 12.42 -6.84 31.59
CA ILE A 343 13.27 -7.93 32.09
C ILE A 343 13.30 -7.81 33.62
N PRO A 344 12.25 -8.28 34.33
CA PRO A 344 12.07 -7.98 35.75
C PRO A 344 13.20 -8.49 36.64
N HIS A 345 13.78 -9.65 36.32
CA HIS A 345 14.87 -10.23 37.11
C HIS A 345 16.20 -9.46 37.02
N LEU A 346 16.32 -8.51 36.08
CA LEU A 346 17.44 -7.59 35.95
C LEU A 346 17.06 -6.12 36.25
N ASN A 347 15.84 -5.85 36.77
CA ASN A 347 15.32 -4.50 36.98
C ASN A 347 15.38 -3.61 35.71
N ILE A 348 15.00 -4.16 34.55
CA ILE A 348 14.93 -3.41 33.29
C ILE A 348 13.46 -3.26 32.88
N PHE A 349 13.04 -2.00 32.70
CA PHE A 349 11.70 -1.59 32.29
C PHE A 349 11.81 -0.36 31.39
N LEU A 350 11.78 -0.57 30.07
CA LEU A 350 11.95 0.49 29.07
C LEU A 350 10.67 0.71 28.28
N SER A 351 10.27 1.97 28.14
CA SER A 351 9.32 2.40 27.11
C SER A 351 10.11 2.81 25.88
N ILE A 352 9.74 2.25 24.73
CA ILE A 352 10.39 2.46 23.44
C ILE A 352 9.35 3.01 22.47
N THR A 353 9.63 4.13 21.81
CA THR A 353 8.67 4.79 20.92
C THR A 353 9.37 5.27 19.67
N ALA A 354 8.74 5.06 18.52
CA ALA A 354 9.20 5.60 17.24
C ALA A 354 9.30 7.13 17.31
N ASP A 355 10.41 7.69 16.84
CA ASP A 355 10.59 9.15 16.81
C ASP A 355 9.49 9.84 15.96
N PHE A 356 9.03 9.15 14.92
CA PHE A 356 7.77 9.44 14.23
C PHE A 356 7.21 8.17 13.54
N PRO A 357 5.89 8.11 13.24
CA PRO A 357 5.27 6.87 12.78
C PRO A 357 5.57 6.45 11.32
N GLU A 358 5.70 7.41 10.40
CA GLU A 358 5.80 7.17 8.95
C GLU A 358 7.20 6.71 8.54
N GLN A 359 7.59 5.51 8.97
CA GLN A 359 8.88 4.84 8.68
C GLN A 359 8.67 3.48 7.99
N GLU A 360 7.58 3.35 7.22
CA GLU A 360 7.32 2.17 6.37
C GLU A 360 8.28 2.16 5.17
N PHE A 361 8.92 1.02 4.94
CA PHE A 361 9.78 0.76 3.79
C PHE A 361 9.05 -0.14 2.78
N ILE A 362 8.67 0.42 1.62
CA ILE A 362 7.95 -0.29 0.55
C ILE A 362 8.99 -0.86 -0.43
N THR A 363 8.99 -2.17 -0.64
CA THR A 363 9.90 -2.85 -1.58
C THR A 363 9.39 -4.23 -1.99
N ILE A 364 9.75 -4.70 -3.18
CA ILE A 364 9.59 -6.10 -3.60
C ILE A 364 10.44 -7.08 -2.79
N LEU A 365 11.61 -6.66 -2.26
CA LEU A 365 12.53 -7.55 -1.55
C LEU A 365 11.89 -8.16 -0.29
N SER A 366 10.99 -7.40 0.33
CA SER A 366 10.10 -7.82 1.41
C SER A 366 8.68 -7.32 1.10
N ALA A 367 8.06 -7.97 0.12
CA ALA A 367 6.80 -7.52 -0.44
C ALA A 367 5.62 -7.59 0.54
N PRO A 368 4.74 -6.57 0.59
CA PRO A 368 4.81 -5.31 -0.16
C PRO A 368 5.61 -4.23 0.58
N ALA A 369 5.83 -4.39 1.89
CA ALA A 369 6.53 -3.45 2.75
C ALA A 369 6.83 -4.08 4.12
N PHE A 370 7.78 -3.50 4.83
CA PHE A 370 8.04 -3.72 6.26
C PHE A 370 8.16 -2.36 6.95
N TRP A 371 8.19 -2.34 8.28
CA TRP A 371 8.42 -1.10 9.03
C TRP A 371 9.80 -1.16 9.66
N GLU A 372 10.62 -0.17 9.39
CA GLU A 372 11.94 -0.08 10.02
C GLU A 372 12.25 1.38 10.31
N GLY A 373 12.47 1.69 11.59
CA GLY A 373 12.53 3.07 12.01
C GLY A 373 13.32 3.32 13.27
N CYS A 374 13.77 4.57 13.37
CA CYS A 374 14.43 5.10 14.54
C CYS A 374 13.44 5.25 15.71
N VAL A 375 13.92 4.88 16.90
CA VAL A 375 13.16 4.87 18.14
C VAL A 375 13.95 5.54 19.27
N GLY A 376 13.23 6.17 20.18
CA GLY A 376 13.75 6.58 21.49
C GLY A 376 13.36 5.57 22.56
N ALA A 377 14.27 5.29 23.48
CA ALA A 377 14.04 4.46 24.65
C ALA A 377 14.21 5.28 25.94
N ALA A 378 13.33 5.09 26.92
CA ALA A 378 13.47 5.68 28.24
C ALA A 378 12.88 4.77 29.33
N GLY A 379 13.50 4.75 30.51
CA GLY A 379 12.97 4.00 31.66
C GLY A 379 14.05 3.55 32.63
N MET A 380 13.74 2.50 33.39
CA MET A 380 14.64 1.93 34.38
C MET A 380 15.52 0.85 33.72
N PHE A 381 16.83 0.91 33.94
CA PHE A 381 17.79 -0.10 33.50
C PHE A 381 18.77 -0.40 34.63
N MET A 382 18.66 -1.61 35.22
CA MET A 382 19.51 -2.05 36.32
C MET A 382 19.60 -1.00 37.45
N GLU A 383 18.45 -0.55 37.95
CA GLU A 383 18.30 0.45 39.03
C GLU A 383 18.72 1.89 38.68
N THR A 384 19.04 2.17 37.41
CA THR A 384 19.36 3.51 36.92
C THR A 384 18.33 3.97 35.90
N GLU A 385 17.83 5.22 36.02
CA GLU A 385 17.05 5.82 34.94
C GLU A 385 17.94 6.14 33.74
N VAL A 386 17.52 5.72 32.55
CA VAL A 386 18.26 5.90 31.31
C VAL A 386 17.37 6.41 30.19
N SER A 387 17.99 7.09 29.25
CA SER A 387 17.45 7.36 27.92
C SER A 387 18.40 6.80 26.86
N GLY A 388 17.89 6.44 25.70
CA GLY A 388 18.69 5.92 24.59
C GLY A 388 18.01 6.09 23.25
N GLN A 389 18.75 5.73 22.21
CA GLN A 389 18.29 5.73 20.82
C GLN A 389 18.50 4.34 20.23
N GLY A 390 17.74 4.03 19.19
CA GLY A 390 17.92 2.79 18.49
C GLY A 390 17.08 2.65 17.23
N TYR A 391 17.06 1.44 16.71
CA TYR A 391 16.23 1.03 15.58
C TYR A 391 15.38 -0.17 15.96
N ILE A 392 14.19 -0.23 15.35
CA ILE A 392 13.36 -1.44 15.33
C ILE A 392 13.03 -1.77 13.88
N GLU A 393 13.18 -3.05 13.52
CA GLU A 393 12.60 -3.64 12.31
C GLU A 393 11.37 -4.48 12.70
N ARG A 394 10.33 -4.39 11.88
CA ARG A 394 9.04 -5.07 12.01
C ARG A 394 8.68 -5.70 10.67
N ASN A 395 8.70 -7.03 10.61
CA ASN A 395 8.41 -7.79 9.40
C ASN A 395 7.34 -8.87 9.61
N GLY A 396 6.72 -9.29 8.51
CA GLY A 396 5.78 -10.42 8.46
C GLY A 396 4.28 -10.07 8.52
N PHE A 397 3.91 -8.82 8.78
CA PHE A 397 2.49 -8.42 8.88
C PHE A 397 1.68 -8.81 7.63
N SER A 398 0.63 -9.62 7.84
CA SER A 398 -0.20 -10.27 6.81
C SER A 398 -0.45 -9.39 5.58
N THR A 399 0.05 -9.87 4.44
CA THR A 399 -0.05 -9.18 3.16
C THR A 399 -1.20 -9.80 2.39
N LYS A 400 -2.32 -9.10 2.38
CA LYS A 400 -3.49 -9.45 1.59
C LYS A 400 -3.13 -9.31 0.10
N THR A 401 -2.82 -10.43 -0.56
CA THR A 401 -2.27 -10.49 -1.93
C THR A 401 -3.31 -10.27 -3.04
N SER A 402 -4.60 -10.24 -2.70
CA SER A 402 -5.70 -10.02 -3.64
C SER A 402 -6.21 -8.57 -3.60
N ILE A 403 -6.85 -8.12 -4.68
CA ILE A 403 -7.45 -6.77 -4.70
C ILE A 403 -8.62 -6.67 -3.70
N GLU A 404 -9.38 -7.74 -3.51
CA GLU A 404 -10.52 -7.80 -2.58
C GLU A 404 -10.05 -7.72 -1.13
N SER A 405 -9.00 -8.46 -0.81
CA SER A 405 -8.41 -8.49 0.52
C SER A 405 -7.77 -7.12 0.84
N PHE A 406 -7.08 -6.50 -0.12
CA PHE A 406 -6.62 -5.12 -0.02
C PHE A 406 -7.77 -4.12 0.19
N LEU A 407 -8.81 -4.14 -0.66
CA LEU A 407 -9.97 -3.25 -0.53
C LEU A 407 -10.73 -3.44 0.80
N LYS A 408 -10.69 -4.64 1.39
CA LYS A 408 -11.20 -4.87 2.75
C LYS A 408 -10.44 -4.06 3.80
N LEU A 409 -9.10 -3.97 3.72
CA LEU A 409 -8.29 -3.14 4.64
C LEU A 409 -8.59 -1.65 4.45
N VAL A 410 -8.74 -1.22 3.19
CA VAL A 410 -9.20 0.13 2.87
C VAL A 410 -10.56 0.37 3.52
N GLY A 411 -11.49 -0.58 3.39
CA GLY A 411 -12.82 -0.52 4.00
C GLY A 411 -12.78 -0.39 5.52
N ASP A 412 -11.96 -1.20 6.19
CA ASP A 412 -11.78 -1.14 7.65
C ASP A 412 -11.22 0.23 8.09
N THR A 413 -10.26 0.78 7.33
CA THR A 413 -9.67 2.10 7.63
C THR A 413 -10.62 3.24 7.32
N THR A 414 -11.34 3.16 6.21
CA THR A 414 -12.38 4.13 5.83
C THR A 414 -13.49 4.19 6.88
N GLN A 415 -13.90 3.03 7.39
CA GLN A 415 -14.86 2.96 8.48
C GLN A 415 -14.33 3.72 9.69
N LYS A 416 -13.11 3.42 10.17
CA LYS A 416 -12.45 4.15 11.28
C LYS A 416 -12.44 5.66 11.07
N SER A 417 -12.12 6.14 9.87
CA SER A 417 -12.14 7.57 9.54
C SER A 417 -13.56 8.16 9.66
N VAL A 418 -14.58 7.45 9.21
CA VAL A 418 -15.98 7.86 9.41
C VAL A 418 -16.35 7.81 10.90
N GLU A 419 -15.88 6.83 11.68
CA GLU A 419 -16.18 6.77 13.12
C GLU A 419 -15.55 7.91 13.91
N SER A 420 -14.34 8.31 13.53
CA SER A 420 -13.64 9.46 14.11
C SER A 420 -14.39 10.76 13.82
N LEU A 421 -14.92 10.92 12.60
CA LEU A 421 -15.67 12.10 12.19
C LEU A 421 -17.10 12.14 12.75
N LEU A 422 -17.78 11.00 12.77
CA LEU A 422 -19.17 10.81 13.18
C LEU A 422 -19.27 9.76 14.31
N PRO A 423 -18.72 10.05 15.51
CA PRO A 423 -18.74 9.11 16.63
C PRO A 423 -20.15 8.99 17.20
N LEU A 424 -20.53 7.78 17.65
CA LEU A 424 -21.81 7.56 18.33
C LEU A 424 -21.88 8.23 19.71
N ASN A 425 -20.74 8.56 20.29
CA ASN A 425 -20.61 9.30 21.55
C ASN A 425 -19.63 10.47 21.33
N PRO A 426 -20.04 11.54 20.64
CA PRO A 426 -19.15 12.67 20.37
C PRO A 426 -18.72 13.36 21.68
N SER A 427 -17.51 13.92 21.72
CA SER A 427 -17.18 14.96 22.69
C SER A 427 -17.98 16.24 22.39
N ASP A 428 -18.01 17.19 23.31
CA ASP A 428 -18.71 18.46 23.05
C ASP A 428 -18.05 19.22 21.89
N GLU A 429 -16.72 19.22 21.82
CA GLU A 429 -15.96 19.80 20.71
C GLU A 429 -16.32 19.15 19.36
N GLN A 430 -16.41 17.82 19.31
CA GLN A 430 -16.80 17.10 18.10
C GLN A 430 -18.23 17.43 17.68
N PHE A 431 -19.16 17.48 18.65
CA PHE A 431 -20.54 17.87 18.38
C PHE A 431 -20.61 19.30 17.81
N HIS A 432 -19.92 20.26 18.42
CA HIS A 432 -19.87 21.64 17.93
C HIS A 432 -19.30 21.76 16.53
N ARG A 433 -18.22 21.03 16.23
CA ARG A 433 -17.62 21.01 14.90
C ARG A 433 -18.61 20.53 13.83
N LEU A 434 -19.50 19.61 14.16
CA LEU A 434 -20.48 19.06 13.22
C LEU A 434 -21.69 19.99 12.99
N VAL A 435 -22.08 20.79 13.98
CA VAL A 435 -23.25 21.68 13.89
C VAL A 435 -22.90 23.16 13.65
N ASP A 436 -21.61 23.51 13.69
CA ASP A 436 -21.00 24.82 13.44
C ASP A 436 -21.83 26.01 13.96
N SER A 437 -22.16 26.00 15.26
CA SER A 437 -22.83 27.13 15.90
C SER A 437 -21.81 28.13 16.44
N ALA A 438 -21.82 29.36 15.91
CA ALA A 438 -21.07 30.49 16.47
C ALA A 438 -21.46 30.81 17.94
N LEU A 439 -22.58 30.25 18.42
CA LEU A 439 -23.02 30.28 19.81
C LEU A 439 -22.45 29.04 20.52
N GLY A 440 -21.59 29.24 21.53
CA GLY A 440 -20.79 28.19 22.16
C GLY A 440 -21.55 27.14 23.00
N VAL A 441 -20.78 26.27 23.67
CA VAL A 441 -21.17 25.08 24.46
C VAL A 441 -22.36 25.27 25.42
N THR A 442 -22.58 26.49 25.89
CA THR A 442 -23.65 26.80 26.84
C THR A 442 -25.06 26.73 26.25
N PHE A 443 -25.21 26.63 24.92
CA PHE A 443 -26.53 26.63 24.27
C PHE A 443 -27.18 25.24 24.17
N PHE A 444 -26.39 24.16 24.07
CA PHE A 444 -26.91 22.81 23.88
C PHE A 444 -26.89 21.99 25.17
N SER A 445 -27.96 21.24 25.40
CA SER A 445 -28.04 20.25 26.47
C SER A 445 -27.51 18.89 26.01
N GLN A 446 -27.21 18.02 26.97
CA GLN A 446 -26.89 16.61 26.71
C GLN A 446 -28.02 15.91 25.92
N ALA A 447 -29.29 16.28 26.17
CA ALA A 447 -30.43 15.73 25.45
C ALA A 447 -30.44 16.15 23.96
N ASP A 448 -30.04 17.38 23.64
CA ASP A 448 -29.93 17.85 22.25
C ASP A 448 -28.87 17.06 21.48
N LYS A 449 -27.74 16.80 22.14
CA LYS A 449 -26.64 15.98 21.60
C LYS A 449 -27.07 14.53 21.37
N GLU A 450 -27.76 13.91 22.32
CA GLU A 450 -28.33 12.56 22.17
C GLU A 450 -29.36 12.51 21.04
N GLN A 451 -30.19 13.55 20.92
CA GLN A 451 -31.16 13.67 19.84
C GLN A 451 -30.45 13.80 18.48
N TYR A 452 -29.40 14.62 18.36
CA TYR A 452 -28.61 14.73 17.14
C TYR A 452 -27.94 13.39 16.76
N VAL A 453 -27.33 12.71 17.74
CA VAL A 453 -26.75 11.37 17.52
C VAL A 453 -27.82 10.42 16.97
N SER A 454 -28.99 10.37 17.61
CA SER A 454 -30.06 9.45 17.19
C SER A 454 -30.70 9.79 15.85
N SER A 455 -30.83 11.08 15.52
CA SER A 455 -31.56 11.56 14.34
C SER A 455 -30.68 11.72 13.11
N VAL A 456 -29.36 11.80 13.28
CA VAL A 456 -28.42 12.14 12.20
C VAL A 456 -27.25 11.16 12.15
N ILE A 457 -26.47 11.05 13.23
CA ILE A 457 -25.25 10.21 13.22
C ILE A 457 -25.62 8.74 13.05
N LYS A 458 -26.58 8.23 13.84
CA LYS A 458 -27.00 6.82 13.76
C LYS A 458 -27.50 6.42 12.37
N PRO A 459 -28.41 7.17 11.71
CA PRO A 459 -28.80 6.86 10.33
C PRO A 459 -27.62 6.78 9.35
N ILE A 460 -26.67 7.72 9.40
CA ILE A 460 -25.50 7.72 8.52
C ILE A 460 -24.62 6.49 8.81
N ARG A 461 -24.30 6.26 10.09
CA ARG A 461 -23.48 5.15 10.55
C ARG A 461 -24.09 3.80 10.22
N GLU A 462 -25.39 3.64 10.40
CA GLU A 462 -26.16 2.44 10.04
C GLU A 462 -25.95 2.06 8.57
N MET A 463 -25.82 3.02 7.66
CA MET A 463 -25.58 2.75 6.24
C MET A 463 -24.10 2.50 5.91
N VAL A 464 -23.19 3.28 6.49
CA VAL A 464 -21.74 3.11 6.30
C VAL A 464 -21.27 1.75 6.83
N ASP A 465 -21.69 1.39 8.04
CA ASP A 465 -21.23 0.19 8.76
C ASP A 465 -21.66 -1.13 8.08
N ARG A 466 -22.60 -1.07 7.13
CA ARG A 466 -23.04 -2.22 6.31
C ARG A 466 -22.07 -2.59 5.19
N SER A 467 -21.12 -1.74 4.79
CA SER A 467 -20.20 -2.05 3.68
C SER A 467 -18.75 -1.73 3.98
N LYS A 468 -17.87 -2.57 3.42
CA LYS A 468 -16.41 -2.43 3.53
C LYS A 468 -15.72 -2.41 2.16
N LYS A 469 -16.45 -2.04 1.09
CA LYS A 469 -15.87 -2.05 -0.28
C LYS A 469 -14.95 -0.86 -0.54
N ALA A 470 -15.31 0.34 -0.06
CA ALA A 470 -14.53 1.60 0.00
C ALA A 470 -13.56 1.93 -1.17
N TRP A 471 -13.79 1.41 -2.37
CA TRP A 471 -12.85 1.59 -3.49
C TRP A 471 -12.73 3.06 -3.92
N ARG A 472 -13.82 3.84 -3.79
CA ARG A 472 -13.83 5.29 -4.08
C ARG A 472 -12.89 6.05 -3.15
N SER A 473 -12.84 5.62 -1.89
CA SER A 473 -11.91 6.16 -0.90
C SER A 473 -10.47 5.78 -1.24
N TYR A 474 -10.23 4.53 -1.64
CA TYR A 474 -8.90 4.10 -2.08
C TYR A 474 -8.37 4.91 -3.28
N VAL A 475 -9.15 5.02 -4.36
CA VAL A 475 -8.68 5.69 -5.58
C VAL A 475 -8.32 7.15 -5.34
N PHE A 476 -8.99 7.83 -4.41
CA PHE A 476 -8.63 9.19 -4.01
C PHE A 476 -7.18 9.27 -3.48
N LEU A 477 -6.83 8.42 -2.49
CA LEU A 477 -5.46 8.40 -1.95
C LEU A 477 -4.43 7.88 -2.96
N ALA A 478 -4.80 6.86 -3.73
CA ALA A 478 -3.93 6.30 -4.77
C ALA A 478 -3.54 7.33 -5.84
N CYS A 479 -4.42 8.28 -6.15
CA CYS A 479 -4.12 9.39 -7.06
C CYS A 479 -3.16 10.43 -6.47
N ILE A 480 -3.12 10.60 -5.13
CA ILE A 480 -2.12 11.46 -4.46
C ILE A 480 -0.73 10.84 -4.62
N ASP A 481 -0.57 9.58 -4.24
CA ASP A 481 0.72 8.89 -4.30
C ASP A 481 1.14 8.58 -5.75
N GLY A 482 0.17 8.35 -6.64
CA GLY A 482 0.42 8.00 -8.05
C GLY A 482 1.14 9.09 -8.84
N VAL A 483 1.02 10.36 -8.43
CA VAL A 483 1.74 11.51 -9.00
C VAL A 483 2.97 11.92 -8.19
N GLY A 484 3.37 11.12 -7.19
CA GLY A 484 4.53 11.38 -6.33
C GLY A 484 4.26 12.17 -5.05
N GLY A 485 2.99 12.43 -4.70
CA GLY A 485 2.60 13.07 -3.45
C GLY A 485 2.69 12.15 -2.22
N ASN A 486 2.29 12.67 -1.05
CA ASN A 486 2.15 11.89 0.18
C ASN A 486 0.68 11.84 0.64
N SER A 487 0.05 10.67 0.56
CA SER A 487 -1.33 10.46 1.00
C SER A 487 -1.52 10.35 2.53
N GLN A 488 -0.45 10.12 3.31
CA GLN A 488 -0.57 9.84 4.75
C GLN A 488 -1.25 10.94 5.56
N PRO A 489 -0.95 12.24 5.34
CA PRO A 489 -1.64 13.33 6.03
C PRO A 489 -3.14 13.43 5.69
N PHE A 490 -3.59 12.72 4.65
CA PHE A 490 -4.96 12.72 4.15
C PHE A 490 -5.68 11.39 4.43
N ILE A 491 -5.14 10.50 5.27
CA ILE A 491 -5.77 9.20 5.53
C ILE A 491 -7.23 9.32 6.03
N ASP A 492 -7.54 10.33 6.84
CA ASP A 492 -8.90 10.57 7.32
C ASP A 492 -9.87 11.02 6.22
N TRP A 493 -9.35 11.50 5.08
CA TRP A 493 -10.18 11.89 3.94
C TRP A 493 -10.81 10.70 3.22
N LEU A 494 -10.45 9.46 3.57
CA LEU A 494 -11.18 8.26 3.14
C LEU A 494 -12.68 8.34 3.46
N ALA A 495 -13.04 9.05 4.53
CA ALA A 495 -14.42 9.28 4.89
C ALA A 495 -15.18 10.15 3.87
N MET A 496 -14.52 11.09 3.19
CA MET A 496 -15.19 12.01 2.25
C MET A 496 -15.84 11.28 1.07
N PRO A 497 -15.13 10.46 0.27
CA PRO A 497 -15.74 9.71 -0.84
C PRO A 497 -16.83 8.73 -0.38
N GLU A 498 -16.64 8.07 0.77
CA GLU A 498 -17.61 7.11 1.31
C GLU A 498 -18.88 7.81 1.79
N LEU A 499 -18.76 8.99 2.41
CA LEU A 499 -19.91 9.79 2.84
C LEU A 499 -20.68 10.34 1.64
N ILE A 500 -20.01 10.88 0.61
CA ILE A 500 -20.68 11.33 -0.63
C ILE A 500 -21.48 10.16 -1.24
N HIS A 501 -20.85 9.00 -1.38
CA HIS A 501 -21.50 7.82 -1.94
C HIS A 501 -22.66 7.35 -1.04
N THR A 502 -22.47 7.32 0.27
CA THR A 502 -23.51 6.96 1.23
C THR A 502 -24.70 7.92 1.15
N GLY A 503 -24.46 9.23 1.11
CA GLY A 503 -25.49 10.25 0.91
C GLY A 503 -26.29 10.00 -0.37
N SER A 504 -25.60 9.69 -1.48
CA SER A 504 -26.26 9.36 -2.74
C SER A 504 -27.17 8.15 -2.62
N LEU A 505 -26.74 7.08 -1.93
CA LEU A 505 -27.55 5.87 -1.77
C LEU A 505 -28.77 6.12 -0.89
N ILE A 506 -28.62 6.88 0.20
CA ILE A 506 -29.73 7.18 1.12
C ILE A 506 -30.83 7.98 0.41
N VAL A 507 -30.44 9.00 -0.37
CA VAL A 507 -31.39 9.83 -1.12
C VAL A 507 -32.00 9.06 -2.30
N ASP A 508 -31.19 8.28 -3.01
CA ASP A 508 -31.62 7.39 -4.11
C ASP A 508 -32.66 6.37 -3.62
N ASP A 509 -32.45 5.73 -2.47
CA ASP A 509 -33.40 4.78 -1.87
C ASP A 509 -34.78 5.41 -1.62
N VAL A 510 -34.83 6.70 -1.25
CA VAL A 510 -36.10 7.43 -1.07
C VAL A 510 -36.75 7.71 -2.42
N GLN A 511 -35.97 8.14 -3.41
CA GLN A 511 -36.46 8.48 -4.76
C GLN A 511 -37.03 7.25 -5.47
N ASP A 512 -36.35 6.11 -5.34
CA ASP A 512 -36.71 4.83 -5.97
C ASP A 512 -37.66 3.99 -5.12
N ARG A 513 -37.97 4.41 -3.87
CA ARG A 513 -38.77 3.66 -2.89
C ARG A 513 -38.22 2.25 -2.63
N SER A 514 -36.90 2.13 -2.55
CA SER A 514 -36.22 0.84 -2.38
C SER A 514 -36.52 0.23 -1.01
N GLU A 515 -36.84 -1.05 -0.95
CA GLU A 515 -37.12 -1.72 0.33
C GLU A 515 -35.85 -2.11 1.10
N THR A 516 -34.77 -2.43 0.37
CA THR A 516 -33.52 -2.92 0.94
C THR A 516 -32.29 -2.26 0.32
N ARG A 517 -31.22 -2.17 1.12
CA ARG A 517 -29.92 -1.66 0.70
C ARG A 517 -28.81 -2.30 1.53
N ARG A 518 -27.76 -2.77 0.83
CA ARG A 518 -26.60 -3.47 1.43
C ARG A 518 -27.05 -4.63 2.34
N GLY A 519 -28.06 -5.40 1.90
CA GLY A 519 -28.57 -6.59 2.61
C GLY A 519 -29.55 -6.32 3.76
N ASN A 520 -29.86 -5.06 4.09
CA ASN A 520 -30.73 -4.68 5.19
C ASN A 520 -31.83 -3.71 4.73
N THR A 521 -32.84 -3.46 5.57
CA THR A 521 -33.93 -2.50 5.29
C THR A 521 -33.39 -1.10 4.95
N ALA A 522 -33.97 -0.46 3.94
CA ALA A 522 -33.61 0.91 3.54
C ALA A 522 -33.89 1.93 4.66
N LEU A 523 -33.07 2.97 4.76
CA LEU A 523 -33.12 3.89 5.91
C LEU A 523 -34.44 4.64 6.05
N HIS A 524 -35.12 4.96 4.93
CA HIS A 524 -36.39 5.69 4.99
C HIS A 524 -37.54 4.86 5.57
N LEU A 525 -37.44 3.53 5.54
CA LEU A 525 -38.37 2.63 6.21
C LEU A 525 -38.03 2.47 7.71
N LEU A 526 -36.75 2.62 8.08
CA LEU A 526 -36.29 2.50 9.47
C LEU A 526 -36.48 3.80 10.28
N TYR A 527 -36.16 4.94 9.68
CA TYR A 527 -36.11 6.25 10.34
C TYR A 527 -37.14 7.25 9.80
N GLY A 528 -37.89 6.89 8.74
CA GLY A 528 -38.80 7.78 8.04
C GLY A 528 -38.09 8.61 6.95
N GLU A 529 -38.84 8.97 5.90
CA GLU A 529 -38.34 9.78 4.78
C GLU A 529 -37.69 11.10 5.22
N PRO A 530 -38.26 11.91 6.16
CA PRO A 530 -37.66 13.19 6.53
C PRO A 530 -36.24 13.06 7.10
N LEU A 531 -36.01 12.08 7.97
CA LEU A 531 -34.69 11.86 8.57
C LEU A 531 -33.72 11.23 7.57
N ALA A 532 -34.18 10.32 6.71
CA ALA A 532 -33.33 9.76 5.66
C ALA A 532 -32.84 10.84 4.69
N ILE A 533 -33.74 11.71 4.20
CA ILE A 533 -33.37 12.84 3.33
C ILE A 533 -32.38 13.77 4.04
N ASN A 534 -32.63 14.12 5.31
CA ASN A 534 -31.75 14.99 6.08
C ASN A 534 -30.36 14.38 6.28
N ALA A 535 -30.28 13.11 6.67
CA ALA A 535 -29.02 12.38 6.83
C ALA A 535 -28.25 12.27 5.50
N GLY A 536 -28.94 11.92 4.42
CA GLY A 536 -28.34 11.83 3.09
C GLY A 536 -27.78 13.16 2.60
N ASN A 537 -28.50 14.27 2.83
CA ASN A 537 -28.03 15.61 2.47
C ASN A 537 -26.86 16.08 3.33
N LEU A 538 -26.85 15.78 4.63
CA LEU A 538 -25.71 16.14 5.49
C LEU A 538 -24.41 15.49 5.02
N CYS A 539 -24.45 14.24 4.54
CA CYS A 539 -23.29 13.58 3.95
C CYS A 539 -22.68 14.37 2.77
N TYR A 540 -23.47 15.16 2.05
CA TYR A 540 -22.97 16.06 0.99
C TYR A 540 -22.38 17.36 1.52
N PHE A 541 -22.76 17.80 2.72
CA PHE A 541 -22.27 19.07 3.28
C PHE A 541 -21.02 18.86 4.14
N ILE A 542 -20.92 17.72 4.83
CA ILE A 542 -19.80 17.41 5.72
C ILE A 542 -18.45 17.33 4.99
N GLY A 543 -18.46 17.14 3.66
CA GLY A 543 -17.27 17.18 2.82
C GLY A 543 -16.48 18.49 2.92
N GLU A 544 -17.14 19.60 3.23
CA GLU A 544 -16.49 20.90 3.42
C GLU A 544 -15.46 20.88 4.57
N LEU A 545 -15.70 20.09 5.63
CA LEU A 545 -14.81 20.01 6.79
C LEU A 545 -13.40 19.51 6.42
N PHE A 546 -13.28 18.71 5.36
CA PHE A 546 -11.98 18.21 4.88
C PHE A 546 -11.19 19.33 4.22
N THR A 547 -11.84 20.26 3.52
CA THR A 547 -11.17 21.40 2.87
C THR A 547 -10.54 22.37 3.87
N ARG A 548 -10.95 22.35 5.15
CA ARG A 548 -10.34 23.13 6.23
C ARG A 548 -8.99 22.58 6.72
N SER A 549 -8.49 21.50 6.12
CA SER A 549 -7.19 20.90 6.41
C SER A 549 -6.03 21.91 6.30
N PRO A 550 -5.20 22.07 7.35
CA PRO A 550 -4.02 22.94 7.29
C PRO A 550 -2.92 22.41 6.36
N GLN A 551 -3.02 21.15 5.91
CA GLN A 551 -2.08 20.52 4.98
C GLN A 551 -2.25 21.02 3.53
N LEU A 552 -3.36 21.69 3.21
CA LEU A 552 -3.61 22.22 1.87
C LEU A 552 -3.09 23.65 1.72
N ALA A 553 -2.33 23.89 0.65
CA ALA A 553 -2.09 25.25 0.19
C ALA A 553 -3.41 25.94 -0.18
N GLU A 554 -3.55 27.24 0.10
CA GLU A 554 -4.82 27.95 -0.02
C GLU A 554 -5.45 27.89 -1.42
N HIS A 555 -4.64 27.96 -2.47
CA HIS A 555 -5.10 27.84 -3.86
C HIS A 555 -5.57 26.40 -4.20
N ILE A 556 -4.92 25.38 -3.64
CA ILE A 556 -5.34 23.97 -3.78
C ILE A 556 -6.66 23.75 -3.03
N ARG A 557 -6.77 24.28 -1.80
CA ARG A 557 -8.01 24.24 -1.02
C ARG A 557 -9.20 24.80 -1.80
N LEU A 558 -9.05 26.00 -2.37
CA LEU A 558 -10.12 26.60 -3.18
C LEU A 558 -10.48 25.69 -4.36
N LYS A 559 -9.48 25.11 -5.03
CA LYS A 559 -9.75 24.25 -6.18
C LYS A 559 -10.45 22.95 -5.82
N VAL A 560 -10.04 22.31 -4.72
CA VAL A 560 -10.72 21.13 -4.15
C VAL A 560 -12.17 21.47 -3.79
N TYR A 561 -12.42 22.63 -3.17
CA TYR A 561 -13.76 23.10 -2.85
C TYR A 561 -14.63 23.27 -4.11
N GLU A 562 -14.12 23.92 -5.16
CA GLU A 562 -14.84 24.09 -6.44
C GLU A 562 -15.19 22.74 -7.07
N LEU A 563 -14.19 21.84 -7.16
CA LEU A 563 -14.34 20.50 -7.71
C LEU A 563 -15.39 19.69 -6.94
N TYR A 564 -15.42 19.82 -5.61
CA TYR A 564 -16.40 19.13 -4.76
C TYR A 564 -17.83 19.49 -5.19
N PHE A 565 -18.14 20.78 -5.29
CA PHE A 565 -19.48 21.22 -5.68
C PHE A 565 -19.79 21.00 -7.17
N GLU A 566 -18.78 21.03 -8.05
CA GLU A 566 -18.95 20.63 -9.45
C GLU A 566 -19.39 19.16 -9.57
N MET A 567 -18.70 18.26 -8.87
CA MET A 567 -19.08 16.86 -8.77
C MET A 567 -20.50 16.70 -8.23
N MET A 568 -20.86 17.39 -7.14
CA MET A 568 -22.20 17.29 -6.57
C MET A 568 -23.29 17.73 -7.55
N ARG A 569 -23.08 18.84 -8.28
CA ARG A 569 -24.03 19.29 -9.32
C ARG A 569 -24.15 18.29 -10.46
N ALA A 570 -23.03 17.74 -10.93
CA ALA A 570 -23.03 16.75 -12.00
C ALA A 570 -23.75 15.46 -11.59
N ALA A 571 -23.46 14.92 -10.40
CA ALA A 571 -24.09 13.71 -9.88
C ALA A 571 -25.62 13.87 -9.79
N HIS A 572 -26.09 15.00 -9.24
CA HIS A 572 -27.53 15.29 -9.13
C HIS A 572 -28.19 15.50 -10.50
N ALA A 573 -27.51 16.13 -11.46
CA ALA A 573 -28.02 16.25 -12.82
C ALA A 573 -28.15 14.88 -13.51
N GLY A 574 -27.16 13.99 -13.33
CA GLY A 574 -27.22 12.62 -13.80
C GLY A 574 -28.37 11.84 -13.19
N GLN A 575 -28.55 11.92 -11.87
CA GLN A 575 -29.66 11.29 -11.15
C GLN A 575 -31.03 11.81 -11.63
N ALA A 576 -31.18 13.12 -11.82
CA ALA A 576 -32.42 13.70 -12.31
C ALA A 576 -32.77 13.22 -13.73
N MET A 577 -31.76 13.08 -14.59
CA MET A 577 -31.95 12.54 -15.95
C MET A 577 -32.33 11.06 -15.93
N ASP A 578 -31.73 10.27 -15.02
CA ASP A 578 -32.06 8.86 -14.83
C ASP A 578 -33.53 8.68 -14.39
N ILE A 579 -33.96 9.41 -13.36
CA ILE A 579 -35.34 9.42 -12.87
C ILE A 579 -36.34 9.86 -13.94
N SER A 580 -35.97 10.86 -14.76
CA SER A 580 -36.85 11.36 -15.83
C SER A 580 -37.11 10.29 -16.91
N GLY A 581 -36.22 9.30 -17.03
CA GLY A 581 -36.34 8.17 -17.95
C GLY A 581 -36.16 8.56 -19.42
N LEU A 582 -36.09 7.53 -20.28
CA LEU A 582 -35.77 7.66 -21.71
C LEU A 582 -36.88 7.16 -22.64
N HIS A 583 -38.07 6.92 -22.11
CA HIS A 583 -39.22 6.37 -22.85
C HIS A 583 -39.58 7.22 -24.08
N PHE A 584 -39.45 8.54 -23.99
CA PHE A 584 -39.77 9.46 -25.09
C PHE A 584 -38.85 9.31 -26.31
N MET A 585 -37.66 8.72 -26.16
CA MET A 585 -36.71 8.50 -27.25
C MET A 585 -36.88 7.14 -27.94
N MET A 586 -37.58 6.20 -27.30
CA MET A 586 -37.75 4.83 -27.81
C MET A 586 -38.52 4.73 -29.13
N PRO A 587 -39.61 5.50 -29.37
CA PRO A 587 -40.35 5.40 -30.63
C PRO A 587 -39.50 5.64 -31.87
N ASP A 588 -38.56 6.58 -31.80
CA ASP A 588 -37.67 6.89 -32.91
C ASP A 588 -36.65 5.78 -33.09
N ALA A 589 -35.98 5.32 -32.02
CA ALA A 589 -35.01 4.23 -32.07
C ALA A 589 -35.63 2.91 -32.61
N VAL A 590 -36.85 2.58 -32.19
CA VAL A 590 -37.60 1.40 -32.66
C VAL A 590 -37.91 1.49 -34.16
N LYS A 591 -38.30 2.67 -34.66
CA LYS A 591 -38.64 2.84 -36.08
C LYS A 591 -37.42 2.92 -36.98
N SER A 592 -36.42 3.69 -36.59
CA SER A 592 -35.27 4.04 -37.44
C SER A 592 -34.20 2.94 -37.53
N ARG A 593 -34.15 2.01 -36.57
CA ARG A 593 -32.97 1.13 -36.34
C ARG A 593 -31.71 1.91 -35.97
N ASP A 594 -31.84 3.13 -35.47
CA ASP A 594 -30.73 3.96 -35.03
C ASP A 594 -30.92 4.36 -33.57
N SER A 595 -30.09 3.76 -32.70
CA SER A 595 -30.05 4.05 -31.27
C SER A 595 -28.98 5.08 -30.88
N SER A 596 -28.26 5.68 -31.82
CA SER A 596 -27.09 6.53 -31.51
C SER A 596 -27.42 7.68 -30.55
N ALA A 597 -28.58 8.33 -30.74
CA ALA A 597 -29.03 9.40 -29.85
C ALA A 597 -29.41 8.89 -28.45
N LEU A 598 -30.02 7.70 -28.37
CA LEU A 598 -30.41 7.04 -27.13
C LEU A 598 -29.18 6.58 -26.35
N GLU A 599 -28.24 5.89 -27.00
CA GLU A 599 -26.97 5.48 -26.42
C GLU A 599 -26.19 6.68 -25.87
N LYS A 600 -26.06 7.76 -26.65
CA LYS A 600 -25.42 9.01 -26.19
C LYS A 600 -26.08 9.59 -24.94
N ARG A 601 -27.41 9.47 -24.82
CA ARG A 601 -28.13 9.95 -23.63
C ARG A 601 -27.85 9.08 -22.41
N ILE A 602 -27.86 7.76 -22.55
CA ILE A 602 -27.48 6.81 -21.47
C ILE A 602 -26.05 7.06 -21.03
N TYR A 603 -25.13 7.22 -21.98
CA TYR A 603 -23.74 7.61 -21.71
C TYR A 603 -23.62 8.90 -20.89
N THR A 604 -24.42 9.92 -21.23
CA THR A 604 -24.43 11.19 -20.49
C THR A 604 -24.90 10.98 -19.05
N ILE A 605 -25.92 10.13 -18.84
CA ILE A 605 -26.42 9.79 -17.50
C ILE A 605 -25.33 9.06 -16.69
N HIS A 606 -24.75 7.99 -17.24
CA HIS A 606 -23.67 7.22 -16.59
C HIS A 606 -22.48 8.10 -16.24
N ARG A 607 -22.09 8.97 -17.18
CA ARG A 607 -21.01 9.93 -17.00
C ARG A 607 -21.28 10.91 -15.86
N LEU A 608 -22.46 11.53 -15.84
CA LEU A 608 -22.79 12.54 -14.82
C LEU A 608 -23.01 11.90 -13.45
N LYS A 609 -23.80 10.83 -13.38
CA LYS A 609 -24.20 10.16 -12.12
C LYS A 609 -23.03 9.46 -11.43
N THR A 610 -22.12 8.85 -12.20
CA THR A 610 -21.12 7.92 -11.63
C THR A 610 -19.69 8.25 -12.01
N ALA A 611 -19.42 8.51 -13.29
CA ALA A 611 -18.05 8.73 -13.75
C ALA A 611 -17.47 10.08 -13.30
N THR A 612 -18.30 11.12 -13.26
CA THR A 612 -17.87 12.47 -12.84
C THR A 612 -17.44 12.48 -11.37
N PRO A 613 -18.16 11.85 -10.42
CA PRO A 613 -17.62 11.65 -9.08
C PRO A 613 -16.25 10.96 -9.05
N ALA A 614 -16.08 9.86 -9.78
CA ALA A 614 -14.80 9.13 -9.79
C ALA A 614 -13.66 9.98 -10.39
N CYS A 615 -13.88 10.63 -11.53
CA CYS A 615 -12.85 11.45 -12.18
C CYS A 615 -12.54 12.71 -11.38
N THR A 616 -13.51 13.32 -10.70
CA THR A 616 -13.27 14.47 -9.84
C THR A 616 -12.45 14.10 -8.61
N LEU A 617 -12.67 12.92 -8.02
CA LEU A 617 -11.81 12.41 -6.94
C LEU A 617 -10.36 12.22 -7.42
N ALA A 618 -10.16 11.70 -8.64
CA ALA A 618 -8.84 11.62 -9.25
C ALA A 618 -8.20 13.01 -9.45
N LYS A 619 -8.97 14.01 -9.91
CA LYS A 619 -8.50 15.40 -10.02
C LYS A 619 -8.05 15.96 -8.69
N MET A 620 -8.87 15.80 -7.65
CA MET A 620 -8.53 16.25 -6.30
C MET A 620 -7.26 15.58 -5.80
N GLY A 621 -7.15 14.25 -5.94
CA GLY A 621 -5.96 13.49 -5.54
C GLY A 621 -4.71 13.94 -6.27
N GLY A 622 -4.76 14.05 -7.61
CA GLY A 622 -3.63 14.51 -8.41
C GLY A 622 -3.22 15.95 -8.11
N LEU A 623 -4.17 16.86 -7.85
CA LEU A 623 -3.88 18.23 -7.42
C LEU A 623 -3.21 18.28 -6.04
N ILE A 624 -3.71 17.50 -5.08
CA ILE A 624 -3.13 17.41 -3.72
C ILE A 624 -1.72 16.81 -3.78
N GLY A 625 -1.50 15.81 -4.65
CA GLY A 625 -0.21 15.18 -4.85
C GLY A 625 0.81 16.01 -5.64
N GLY A 626 0.42 17.16 -6.19
CA GLY A 626 1.31 18.02 -6.96
C GLY A 626 1.57 17.54 -8.39
N GLY A 627 0.68 16.73 -8.95
CA GLY A 627 0.80 16.22 -10.31
C GLY A 627 0.74 17.31 -11.38
N SER A 628 1.38 17.06 -12.51
CA SER A 628 1.27 17.90 -13.69
C SER A 628 -0.15 17.85 -14.29
N SER A 629 -0.49 18.84 -15.12
CA SER A 629 -1.79 18.84 -15.82
C SER A 629 -2.01 17.58 -16.66
N GLU A 630 -0.95 17.07 -17.29
CA GLU A 630 -1.00 15.86 -18.12
C GLU A 630 -1.29 14.60 -17.28
N GLU A 631 -0.62 14.44 -16.13
CA GLU A 631 -0.86 13.32 -15.22
C GLU A 631 -2.26 13.38 -14.60
N ILE A 632 -2.70 14.57 -14.17
CA ILE A 632 -4.03 14.79 -13.61
C ILE A 632 -5.11 14.45 -14.65
N ASP A 633 -4.97 14.93 -15.89
CA ASP A 633 -5.94 14.66 -16.96
C ASP A 633 -5.98 13.17 -17.31
N ALA A 634 -4.83 12.49 -17.38
CA ALA A 634 -4.78 11.06 -17.66
C ALA A 634 -5.44 10.23 -16.55
N LEU A 635 -5.14 10.52 -15.27
CA LEU A 635 -5.78 9.88 -14.11
C LEU A 635 -7.30 10.09 -14.14
N SER A 636 -7.72 11.32 -14.41
CA SER A 636 -9.14 11.70 -14.51
C SER A 636 -9.84 10.92 -15.61
N ASN A 637 -9.26 10.88 -16.81
CA ASN A 637 -9.83 10.17 -17.95
C ASN A 637 -9.92 8.65 -17.69
N PHE A 638 -8.94 8.08 -17.01
CA PHE A 638 -8.96 6.66 -16.64
C PHE A 638 -10.07 6.35 -15.64
N LEU A 639 -10.25 7.15 -14.58
CA LEU A 639 -11.34 6.92 -13.64
C LEU A 639 -12.72 7.30 -14.20
N GLU A 640 -12.79 8.24 -15.14
CA GLU A 640 -14.02 8.50 -15.90
C GLU A 640 -14.42 7.26 -16.74
N ALA A 641 -13.46 6.68 -17.47
CA ALA A 641 -13.69 5.48 -18.26
C ALA A 641 -14.14 4.31 -17.38
N ILE A 642 -13.47 4.07 -16.24
CA ILE A 642 -13.88 3.07 -15.26
C ILE A 642 -15.30 3.35 -14.78
N GLY A 643 -15.63 4.60 -14.42
CA GLY A 643 -16.96 4.94 -13.90
C GLY A 643 -18.10 4.73 -14.90
N VAL A 644 -17.86 5.00 -16.19
CA VAL A 644 -18.83 4.71 -17.27
C VAL A 644 -18.94 3.21 -17.51
N ALA A 645 -17.80 2.54 -17.68
CA ALA A 645 -17.75 1.10 -17.92
C ALA A 645 -18.39 0.30 -16.78
N TYR A 646 -18.21 0.75 -15.54
CA TYR A 646 -18.82 0.16 -14.34
C TYR A 646 -20.36 0.15 -14.42
N GLN A 647 -20.98 1.21 -14.96
CA GLN A 647 -22.43 1.25 -15.11
C GLN A 647 -22.92 0.42 -16.30
N ILE A 648 -22.17 0.39 -17.40
CA ILE A 648 -22.47 -0.52 -18.53
C ILE A 648 -22.43 -1.99 -18.08
N VAL A 649 -21.44 -2.35 -17.25
CA VAL A 649 -21.34 -3.69 -16.67
C VAL A 649 -22.47 -3.97 -15.68
N ASP A 650 -22.88 -2.99 -14.86
CA ASP A 650 -24.03 -3.14 -13.95
C ASP A 650 -25.34 -3.40 -14.71
N ASP A 651 -25.59 -2.65 -15.80
CA ASP A 651 -26.72 -2.85 -16.72
C ASP A 651 -26.71 -4.29 -17.29
N VAL A 652 -25.53 -4.82 -17.62
CA VAL A 652 -25.37 -6.19 -18.14
C VAL A 652 -25.61 -7.24 -17.05
N LEU A 653 -25.03 -7.05 -15.86
CA LEU A 653 -25.18 -7.99 -14.74
C LEU A 653 -26.63 -8.06 -14.25
N ASN A 654 -27.36 -6.95 -14.29
CA ASN A 654 -28.81 -6.94 -14.03
C ASN A 654 -29.54 -7.99 -14.88
N LEU A 655 -29.16 -8.14 -16.16
CA LEU A 655 -29.77 -9.09 -17.09
C LEU A 655 -29.23 -10.52 -16.96
N GLN A 656 -27.99 -10.71 -16.53
CA GLN A 656 -27.37 -12.05 -16.41
C GLN A 656 -27.66 -12.71 -15.05
N GLY A 657 -27.87 -11.90 -14.01
CA GLY A 657 -27.95 -12.33 -12.61
C GLY A 657 -26.61 -12.11 -11.88
N TYR A 658 -26.69 -11.93 -10.56
CA TYR A 658 -25.53 -11.77 -9.67
C TYR A 658 -25.20 -13.09 -8.98
N GLU A 659 -23.93 -13.32 -8.64
CA GLU A 659 -23.58 -14.44 -7.74
C GLU A 659 -24.31 -14.28 -6.39
N ASN A 660 -24.85 -15.37 -5.86
CA ASN A 660 -25.65 -15.44 -4.62
C ASN A 660 -27.07 -14.84 -4.64
N ASN A 661 -27.67 -14.54 -5.80
CA ASN A 661 -29.07 -14.08 -5.93
C ASN A 661 -29.41 -12.85 -5.04
N LEU A 662 -28.44 -11.96 -4.81
CA LEU A 662 -28.64 -10.77 -3.96
C LEU A 662 -29.62 -9.74 -4.56
N LYS A 663 -29.94 -9.87 -5.86
CA LYS A 663 -30.95 -9.08 -6.59
C LYS A 663 -31.67 -9.98 -7.61
N ASP A 664 -32.90 -9.62 -7.95
CA ASP A 664 -33.67 -10.30 -8.97
C ASP A 664 -33.12 -10.03 -10.39
N LYS A 665 -33.04 -11.08 -11.19
CA LYS A 665 -32.57 -11.02 -12.58
C LYS A 665 -33.59 -10.25 -13.45
N GLY A 666 -33.13 -9.21 -14.13
CA GLY A 666 -33.96 -8.39 -15.02
C GLY A 666 -34.84 -7.38 -14.27
N GLU A 667 -34.43 -6.96 -13.07
CA GLU A 667 -35.10 -5.90 -12.30
C GLU A 667 -35.25 -4.60 -13.12
N ASP A 668 -34.25 -4.24 -13.94
CA ASP A 668 -34.34 -3.02 -14.76
C ASP A 668 -35.45 -3.11 -15.82
N ILE A 669 -35.70 -4.30 -16.37
CA ILE A 669 -36.82 -4.55 -17.28
C ILE A 669 -38.15 -4.41 -16.53
N THR A 670 -38.21 -4.95 -15.32
CA THR A 670 -39.40 -4.88 -14.44
C THR A 670 -39.73 -3.42 -14.09
N ALA A 671 -38.70 -2.60 -13.81
CA ALA A 671 -38.82 -1.18 -13.53
C ALA A 671 -39.05 -0.32 -14.78
N GLY A 672 -39.09 -0.92 -15.98
CA GLY A 672 -39.26 -0.20 -17.24
C GLY A 672 -38.08 0.67 -17.63
N LYS A 673 -36.88 0.44 -17.07
CA LYS A 673 -35.68 1.23 -17.36
C LYS A 673 -35.14 0.92 -18.75
N ILE A 674 -34.58 1.94 -19.41
CA ILE A 674 -33.94 1.81 -20.72
C ILE A 674 -32.43 1.87 -20.52
N THR A 675 -31.81 0.70 -20.43
CA THR A 675 -30.38 0.51 -20.16
C THR A 675 -29.56 0.37 -21.45
N MET A 676 -28.23 0.38 -21.34
CA MET A 676 -27.36 0.29 -22.52
C MET A 676 -27.62 -0.95 -23.40
N PRO A 677 -27.82 -2.17 -22.84
CA PRO A 677 -28.17 -3.34 -23.65
C PRO A 677 -29.47 -3.18 -24.46
N VAL A 678 -30.50 -2.55 -23.88
CA VAL A 678 -31.77 -2.29 -24.57
C VAL A 678 -31.55 -1.31 -25.73
N ALA A 679 -30.79 -0.24 -25.50
CA ALA A 679 -30.49 0.74 -26.54
C ALA A 679 -29.73 0.11 -27.71
N LYS A 680 -28.64 -0.63 -27.45
CA LYS A 680 -27.87 -1.32 -28.50
C LYS A 680 -28.71 -2.32 -29.28
N ALA A 681 -29.60 -3.05 -28.61
CA ALA A 681 -30.49 -3.99 -29.28
C ALA A 681 -31.42 -3.31 -30.30
N MET A 682 -31.77 -2.03 -30.14
CA MET A 682 -32.58 -1.30 -31.14
C MET A 682 -31.85 -1.13 -32.48
N SER A 683 -30.52 -1.13 -32.51
CA SER A 683 -29.76 -1.11 -33.77
C SER A 683 -29.59 -2.52 -34.35
N LEU A 684 -29.60 -3.55 -33.52
CA LEU A 684 -29.28 -4.93 -33.91
C LEU A 684 -30.51 -5.74 -34.35
N LEU A 685 -31.63 -5.60 -33.67
CA LEU A 685 -32.86 -6.37 -33.88
C LEU A 685 -33.65 -5.93 -35.14
N ILE A 686 -34.45 -6.87 -35.67
CA ILE A 686 -35.46 -6.59 -36.69
C ILE A 686 -36.66 -5.83 -36.09
N LEU A 687 -37.46 -5.16 -36.92
CA LEU A 687 -38.53 -4.27 -36.47
C LEU A 687 -39.52 -4.96 -35.51
N GLU A 688 -39.96 -6.18 -35.83
CA GLU A 688 -40.92 -6.93 -35.01
C GLU A 688 -40.37 -7.21 -33.61
N GLN A 689 -39.08 -7.54 -33.51
CA GLN A 689 -38.41 -7.79 -32.25
C GLN A 689 -38.20 -6.50 -31.45
N ARG A 690 -37.87 -5.39 -32.11
CA ARG A 690 -37.76 -4.08 -31.45
C ARG A 690 -39.09 -3.63 -30.87
N GLU A 691 -40.16 -3.78 -31.65
CA GLU A 691 -41.51 -3.49 -31.16
C GLU A 691 -41.90 -4.38 -29.98
N TYR A 692 -41.57 -5.68 -30.05
CA TYR A 692 -41.84 -6.60 -28.95
C TYR A 692 -41.11 -6.20 -27.67
N VAL A 693 -39.79 -5.95 -27.74
CA VAL A 693 -38.98 -5.52 -26.59
C VAL A 693 -39.56 -4.23 -26.00
N TRP A 694 -39.82 -3.23 -26.84
CA TRP A 694 -40.36 -1.95 -26.38
C TRP A 694 -41.74 -2.10 -25.73
N LYS A 695 -42.69 -2.75 -26.40
CA LYS A 695 -44.05 -2.99 -25.87
C LYS A 695 -43.98 -3.74 -24.55
N THR A 696 -43.08 -4.72 -24.43
CA THR A 696 -42.92 -5.51 -23.20
C THR A 696 -42.42 -4.65 -22.04
N ILE A 697 -41.36 -3.86 -22.24
CA ILE A 697 -40.81 -2.96 -21.20
C ILE A 697 -41.88 -1.98 -20.70
N GLN A 698 -42.73 -1.46 -21.58
CA GLN A 698 -43.83 -0.54 -21.20
C GLN A 698 -44.88 -1.18 -20.27
N THR A 699 -44.96 -2.51 -20.20
CA THR A 699 -45.93 -3.21 -19.34
C THR A 699 -45.48 -3.35 -17.90
N LEU A 700 -44.24 -2.99 -17.56
CA LEU A 700 -43.61 -3.23 -16.25
C LEU A 700 -43.76 -4.70 -15.83
N PRO A 701 -43.23 -5.64 -16.66
CA PRO A 701 -43.55 -7.06 -16.53
C PRO A 701 -42.98 -7.62 -15.23
N THR A 702 -43.78 -8.41 -14.52
CA THR A 702 -43.35 -9.17 -13.33
C THR A 702 -43.20 -10.68 -13.60
N ASP A 703 -43.64 -11.15 -14.77
CA ASP A 703 -43.54 -12.56 -15.17
C ASP A 703 -42.11 -12.88 -15.63
N THR A 704 -41.45 -13.79 -14.91
CA THR A 704 -40.06 -14.21 -15.17
C THR A 704 -39.88 -14.82 -16.55
N ALA A 705 -40.90 -15.47 -17.13
CA ALA A 705 -40.84 -16.01 -18.49
C ALA A 705 -40.83 -14.89 -19.54
N VAL A 706 -41.60 -13.82 -19.31
CA VAL A 706 -41.67 -12.64 -20.19
C VAL A 706 -40.38 -11.82 -20.08
N ILE A 707 -39.85 -11.65 -18.87
CA ILE A 707 -38.55 -11.00 -18.66
C ILE A 707 -37.44 -11.81 -19.35
N GLY A 708 -37.47 -13.14 -19.18
CA GLY A 708 -36.51 -14.06 -19.80
C GLY A 708 -36.53 -14.02 -21.32
N SER A 709 -37.69 -13.86 -21.97
CA SER A 709 -37.77 -13.76 -23.43
C SER A 709 -37.11 -12.48 -23.96
N VAL A 710 -37.26 -11.35 -23.27
CA VAL A 710 -36.57 -10.09 -23.60
C VAL A 710 -35.06 -10.27 -23.45
N ILE A 711 -34.61 -10.79 -22.30
CA ILE A 711 -33.18 -11.05 -22.04
C ILE A 711 -32.57 -11.93 -23.14
N HIS A 712 -33.27 -13.00 -23.55
CA HIS A 712 -32.82 -13.90 -24.60
C HIS A 712 -32.70 -13.20 -25.96
N LEU A 713 -33.58 -12.26 -26.30
CA LEU A 713 -33.45 -11.43 -27.51
C LEU A 713 -32.23 -10.51 -27.44
N LEU A 714 -31.99 -9.86 -26.29
CA LEU A 714 -30.82 -8.99 -26.08
C LEU A 714 -29.50 -9.78 -26.15
N GLN A 715 -29.49 -11.01 -25.65
CA GLN A 715 -28.35 -11.92 -25.76
C GLN A 715 -28.11 -12.36 -27.21
N ASN A 716 -29.12 -12.89 -27.88
CA ASN A 716 -28.94 -13.49 -29.21
C ASN A 716 -28.64 -12.47 -30.32
N CYS A 717 -29.05 -11.21 -30.15
CA CYS A 717 -28.69 -10.16 -31.10
C CYS A 717 -27.26 -9.62 -30.88
N GLY A 718 -26.57 -10.04 -29.81
CA GLY A 718 -25.21 -9.61 -29.47
C GLY A 718 -25.13 -8.29 -28.70
N ALA A 719 -26.25 -7.73 -28.23
CA ALA A 719 -26.23 -6.45 -27.52
C ALA A 719 -25.47 -6.52 -26.20
N ILE A 720 -25.59 -7.64 -25.47
CA ILE A 720 -24.85 -7.86 -24.22
C ILE A 720 -23.34 -7.91 -24.47
N ASP A 721 -22.89 -8.66 -25.48
CA ASP A 721 -21.47 -8.78 -25.79
C ASP A 721 -20.89 -7.45 -26.29
N ALA A 722 -21.66 -6.70 -27.07
CA ALA A 722 -21.29 -5.35 -27.50
C ALA A 722 -21.10 -4.39 -26.31
N CYS A 723 -21.95 -4.47 -25.27
CA CYS A 723 -21.77 -3.69 -24.04
C CYS A 723 -20.50 -4.09 -23.28
N LYS A 724 -20.20 -5.40 -23.17
CA LYS A 724 -18.98 -5.88 -22.50
C LYS A 724 -17.72 -5.43 -23.22
N GLN A 725 -17.69 -5.58 -24.55
CA GLN A 725 -16.58 -5.15 -25.39
C GLN A 725 -16.35 -3.64 -25.25
N GLU A 726 -17.42 -2.84 -25.34
CA GLU A 726 -17.34 -1.39 -25.20
C GLU A 726 -16.81 -0.96 -23.81
N ALA A 727 -17.27 -1.60 -22.74
CA ALA A 727 -16.78 -1.35 -21.39
C ALA A 727 -15.27 -1.65 -21.25
N GLU A 728 -14.79 -2.74 -21.85
CA GLU A 728 -13.36 -3.09 -21.90
C GLU A 728 -12.56 -2.08 -22.72
N GLU A 729 -13.02 -1.75 -23.94
CA GLU A 729 -12.36 -0.78 -24.84
C GLU A 729 -12.21 0.61 -24.19
N LEU A 730 -13.21 1.08 -23.45
CA LEU A 730 -13.15 2.35 -22.72
C LEU A 730 -12.00 2.37 -21.71
N VAL A 731 -11.90 1.31 -20.89
CA VAL A 731 -10.88 1.21 -19.82
C VAL A 731 -9.48 1.03 -20.43
N GLU A 732 -9.34 0.18 -21.44
CA GLU A 732 -8.05 -0.07 -22.11
C GLU A 732 -7.53 1.18 -22.84
N THR A 733 -8.40 1.88 -23.59
CA THR A 733 -8.03 3.11 -24.29
C THR A 733 -7.58 4.22 -23.33
N ALA A 734 -8.24 4.34 -22.18
CA ALA A 734 -7.85 5.32 -21.17
C ALA A 734 -6.55 4.90 -20.45
N TRP A 735 -6.37 3.59 -20.21
CA TRP A 735 -5.14 3.05 -19.64
C TRP A 735 -3.91 3.34 -20.50
N GLU A 736 -3.98 3.17 -21.82
CA GLU A 736 -2.85 3.44 -22.72
C GLU A 736 -2.29 4.87 -22.62
N LYS A 737 -3.13 5.83 -22.24
CA LYS A 737 -2.71 7.22 -22.00
C LYS A 737 -2.08 7.36 -20.61
N LEU A 738 -2.73 6.80 -19.59
CA LEU A 738 -2.23 6.84 -18.21
C LEU A 738 -0.88 6.14 -18.08
N ASP A 739 -0.70 5.01 -18.78
CA ASP A 739 0.50 4.19 -18.72
C ASP A 739 1.76 4.92 -19.20
N LYS A 740 1.59 5.90 -20.10
CA LYS A 740 2.69 6.69 -20.69
C LYS A 740 3.16 7.84 -19.81
N VAL A 741 2.28 8.35 -18.94
CA VAL A 741 2.54 9.59 -18.20
C VAL A 741 2.89 9.33 -16.74
N LEU A 742 2.36 8.25 -16.14
CA LEU A 742 2.72 7.85 -14.79
C LEU A 742 3.87 6.85 -14.76
N PRO A 743 4.82 6.98 -13.81
CA PRO A 743 5.87 6.00 -13.62
C PRO A 743 5.30 4.66 -13.15
N ASP A 744 5.95 3.57 -13.54
CA ASP A 744 5.61 2.24 -13.05
C ASP A 744 5.82 2.19 -11.53
N SER A 745 4.72 2.08 -10.77
CA SER A 745 4.71 2.13 -9.31
C SER A 745 3.67 1.16 -8.75
N PHE A 746 3.79 0.82 -7.46
CA PHE A 746 2.78 -0.01 -6.78
C PHE A 746 1.36 0.61 -6.84
N TYR A 747 1.26 1.95 -6.85
CA TYR A 747 -0.02 2.67 -6.96
C TYR A 747 -0.64 2.52 -8.35
N LYS A 748 0.17 2.74 -9.39
CA LYS A 748 -0.23 2.58 -10.80
C LYS A 748 -0.68 1.13 -11.09
N ILE A 749 0.05 0.14 -10.57
CA ILE A 749 -0.29 -1.29 -10.68
C ILE A 749 -1.66 -1.57 -10.03
N ARG A 750 -1.92 -1.04 -8.84
CA ARG A 750 -3.21 -1.26 -8.17
C ARG A 750 -4.36 -0.56 -8.88
N LEU A 751 -4.15 0.64 -9.42
CA LEU A 751 -5.13 1.31 -10.28
C LEU A 751 -5.43 0.49 -11.54
N ARG A 752 -4.41 -0.09 -12.16
CA ARG A 752 -4.58 -1.01 -13.31
C ARG A 752 -5.38 -2.25 -12.96
N ALA A 753 -4.99 -2.92 -11.87
CA ALA A 753 -5.68 -4.09 -11.36
C ALA A 753 -7.14 -3.78 -11.01
N PHE A 754 -7.39 -2.61 -10.41
CA PHE A 754 -8.73 -2.14 -10.10
C PHE A 754 -9.58 -1.93 -11.36
N GLY A 755 -9.02 -1.43 -12.45
CA GLY A 755 -9.71 -1.30 -13.74
C GLY A 755 -10.33 -2.62 -14.21
N TRP A 756 -9.58 -3.72 -14.20
CA TRP A 756 -10.13 -5.04 -14.55
C TRP A 756 -11.09 -5.59 -13.51
N TYR A 757 -10.78 -5.41 -12.23
CA TYR A 757 -11.65 -5.83 -11.12
C TYR A 757 -13.05 -5.17 -11.23
N ALA A 758 -13.08 -3.88 -11.57
CA ALA A 758 -14.30 -3.11 -11.76
C ALA A 758 -15.18 -3.63 -12.91
N LEU A 759 -14.58 -4.22 -13.96
CA LEU A 759 -15.30 -4.79 -15.10
C LEU A 759 -15.83 -6.20 -14.86
N LYS A 760 -15.31 -6.91 -13.84
CA LYS A 760 -15.55 -8.33 -13.66
C LYS A 760 -16.59 -8.70 -12.63
N LYS A 761 -16.95 -7.80 -11.69
CA LYS A 761 -18.01 -7.94 -10.65
C LYS A 761 -18.55 -9.38 -10.56
N GLU A 762 -17.73 -10.27 -10.01
CA GLU A 762 -18.15 -11.61 -9.60
C GLU A 762 -18.94 -11.45 -8.28
#